data_AF-A0A8G0KQ35-F1
#
_entry.id   AF-A0A8G0KQ35-F1
#
_cell.length_a   1.000
_cell.length_b   1.000
_cell.length_c   1.000
_cell.angle_alpha   90.00
_cell.angle_beta   90.00
_cell.angle_gamma   90.00
#
_symmetry.space_group_name_H-M   'P 1'
#
loop_
_entity.id
_entity.type
_entity.pdbx_description
1 polymer ?
#
loop_
_entity_poly.entity_id
_entity_poly.type
_entity_poly.pdbx_seq_one_letter_code
_entity_poly.pdbx_strand_id
1 'polypeptide(L)'
;MSIKIKQHDIRDCGAACLASIGNHYKVNLPIARIRQLASTDKRGTNVLGMIEAAEKMGFTAKGVKGDLDALDKIPLPAVAHVIIKEQLHHYVVIYKVEASPNPSKGGGTVTVMDPGTGTMEHYTYEDFKKIWSGVLILFAPADHFKTYSEKISPLKRFWDLIQPHKIILIQALVGAIVFTILGLAMSIYVQKITDYVLVEGNRKLLNLLSVTMIGIILLQAYIGSKKSILVMKTGQLIDAKLILGYYKHLLRLPQRFFDTMQIGEITSRINDAVKIRSFINDVAIELIVNVFIVIFSFVLMFTYYWKLALIILLVIPFYGLVYFLLNKFNKKVERDIMENGAELQTQLTESITHIRTVKEFGIEDFSNIKTENRFVKLLFSVYKSGANTLFAGTSTQFLASIFTVVLMWIGAGYVMDRAITPGELFSFYALIGYFTSPVASLIGMNKTMQNALIAADRLFEIMDLEREATENKMELDKDNLGDIRFEQVCFRYGSRQEVFTDFSAVFRRNETTAIVGESGSGKTTLISLLQSLYPIQSGKIYIGNYDLQYIHYASLRNMVGVIPQQLNLFSGNIIENIALGDTFPNIQRVIDLCGQLGITEFVEKMPNGFNTQVGENGAMLSGGQKQRIAIARALYKNPEILLMDEATSALDTQSEQLVQKAIQDFKSQGKTVIVIAHRLSTIANADTILVMHEGKVVEKGNHFELIEKDGKYAALWSKQSLV
;
A
#
# COMPACT_ATOMS: atom_id res chain seq x y z
N MET A 1 12.65 0.53 20.79
CA MET A 1 12.02 0.86 19.50
C MET A 1 12.53 2.22 19.06
N SER A 2 12.61 2.50 17.76
CA SER A 2 13.17 3.78 17.29
C SER A 2 12.14 4.89 17.42
N ILE A 3 12.48 5.96 18.15
CA ILE A 3 11.74 7.23 18.13
C ILE A 3 11.96 7.99 16.81
N LYS A 4 13.00 7.65 16.05
CA LYS A 4 13.28 8.20 14.72
C LYS A 4 12.42 7.47 13.69
N ILE A 5 11.39 8.15 13.19
CA ILE A 5 10.44 7.62 12.22
C ILE A 5 10.48 8.51 10.98
N LYS A 6 10.80 7.91 9.82
CA LYS A 6 10.73 8.62 8.53
C LYS A 6 9.37 8.34 7.90
N GLN A 7 8.70 9.38 7.42
CA GLN A 7 7.45 9.28 6.68
C GLN A 7 7.62 8.50 5.36
N HIS A 8 6.54 7.86 4.91
CA HIS A 8 6.50 7.13 3.63
C HIS A 8 5.97 8.01 2.50
N ASP A 9 5.00 8.87 2.79
CA ASP A 9 4.49 9.93 1.91
C ASP A 9 4.68 11.30 2.60
N ILE A 10 4.74 12.37 1.81
CA ILE A 10 4.84 13.75 2.33
C ILE A 10 3.62 14.14 3.20
N ARG A 11 2.46 13.51 2.94
CA ARG A 11 1.20 13.72 3.66
C ARG A 11 1.17 13.05 5.04
N ASP A 12 2.11 12.14 5.29
CA ASP A 12 2.16 11.31 6.50
C ASP A 12 2.95 11.96 7.63
N CYS A 13 3.41 13.20 7.48
CA CYS A 13 4.22 13.89 8.49
C CYS A 13 3.58 13.87 9.89
N GLY A 14 2.27 14.12 9.98
CA GLY A 14 1.52 14.03 11.22
C GLY A 14 1.47 12.60 11.79
N ALA A 15 1.13 11.61 10.96
CA ALA A 15 1.08 10.22 11.37
C ALA A 15 2.45 9.69 11.83
N ALA A 16 3.53 10.08 11.17
CA ALA A 16 4.90 9.76 11.55
C ALA A 16 5.31 10.42 12.89
N CYS A 17 4.86 11.65 13.15
CA CYS A 17 5.04 12.32 14.43
C CYS A 17 4.32 11.57 15.57
N LEU A 18 3.06 11.17 15.37
CA LEU A 18 2.32 10.36 16.34
C LEU A 18 2.96 8.99 16.55
N ALA A 19 3.50 8.36 15.50
CA ALA A 19 4.23 7.10 15.62
C ALA A 19 5.49 7.25 16.49
N SER A 20 6.20 8.38 16.33
CA SER A 20 7.37 8.71 17.15
C SER A 20 7.01 8.89 18.62
N ILE A 21 5.94 9.65 18.92
CA ILE A 21 5.44 9.83 20.28
C ILE A 21 4.95 8.51 20.87
N GLY A 22 4.17 7.73 20.11
CA GLY A 22 3.74 6.40 20.51
C GLY A 22 4.94 5.53 20.91
N ASN A 23 5.98 5.48 20.07
CA ASN A 23 7.19 4.71 20.36
C ASN A 23 7.95 5.20 21.60
N HIS A 24 7.92 6.51 21.89
CA HIS A 24 8.48 7.06 23.12
C HIS A 24 7.76 6.51 24.36
N TYR A 25 6.43 6.41 24.30
CA TYR A 25 5.58 5.86 25.36
C TYR A 25 5.29 4.35 25.23
N LYS A 26 6.02 3.62 24.37
CA LYS A 26 5.87 2.17 24.12
C LYS A 26 4.52 1.73 23.54
N VAL A 27 3.85 2.60 22.79
CA VAL A 27 2.70 2.28 21.92
C VAL A 27 3.17 2.20 20.48
N ASN A 28 3.23 0.99 19.92
CA ASN A 28 3.82 0.75 18.60
C ASN A 28 2.75 0.33 17.59
N LEU A 29 2.37 1.30 16.75
CA LEU A 29 1.39 1.15 15.68
C LEU A 29 2.07 1.35 14.31
N PRO A 30 1.65 0.62 13.26
CA PRO A 30 2.02 0.92 11.89
C PRO A 30 1.57 2.34 11.47
N ILE A 31 2.34 3.02 10.60
CA ILE A 31 2.00 4.38 10.14
C ILE A 31 0.65 4.39 9.42
N ALA A 32 0.36 3.37 8.60
CA ALA A 32 -0.92 3.22 7.91
C ALA A 32 -2.12 3.16 8.89
N ARG A 33 -1.95 2.53 10.05
CA ARG A 33 -2.98 2.48 11.09
C ARG A 33 -3.19 3.86 11.72
N ILE A 34 -2.11 4.57 12.02
CA ILE A 34 -2.18 5.93 12.56
C ILE A 34 -2.81 6.89 11.53
N ARG A 35 -2.50 6.76 10.23
CA ARG A 35 -3.16 7.52 9.15
C ARG A 35 -4.67 7.31 9.17
N GLN A 36 -5.13 6.08 9.38
CA GLN A 36 -6.54 5.75 9.48
C GLN A 36 -7.19 6.37 10.73
N LEU A 37 -6.49 6.39 11.87
CA LEU A 37 -6.97 7.02 13.11
C LEU A 37 -7.03 8.55 12.98
N ALA A 38 -6.01 9.15 12.37
CA ALA A 38 -5.85 10.58 12.16
C ALA A 38 -6.65 11.12 10.98
N SER A 39 -7.29 10.22 10.22
CA SER A 39 -8.04 10.56 9.00
C SER A 39 -7.22 11.36 8.00
N THR A 40 -5.95 10.99 7.80
CA THR A 40 -5.03 11.65 6.87
C THR A 40 -5.59 11.58 5.45
N ASP A 41 -5.84 12.74 4.83
CA ASP A 41 -6.41 12.85 3.49
C ASP A 41 -5.36 13.20 2.41
N LYS A 42 -5.81 13.40 1.17
CA LYS A 42 -4.95 13.81 0.04
C LYS A 42 -4.26 15.18 0.25
N ARG A 43 -4.70 15.98 1.21
CA ARG A 43 -4.12 17.28 1.60
C ARG A 43 -3.25 17.16 2.87
N GLY A 44 -3.18 16.00 3.52
CA GLY A 44 -2.38 15.74 4.72
C GLY A 44 -3.22 15.58 5.99
N THR A 45 -2.55 15.69 7.14
CA THR A 45 -3.18 15.56 8.46
C THR A 45 -3.37 16.94 9.09
N ASN A 46 -4.57 17.25 9.61
CA ASN A 46 -4.80 18.49 10.34
C ASN A 46 -4.63 18.32 11.85
N VAL A 47 -4.61 19.43 12.59
CA VAL A 47 -4.42 19.43 14.05
C VAL A 47 -5.52 18.64 14.77
N LEU A 48 -6.78 18.76 14.33
CA LEU A 48 -7.89 18.00 14.92
C LEU A 48 -7.71 16.49 14.76
N GLY A 49 -7.34 16.04 13.56
CA GLY A 49 -7.07 14.63 13.28
C GLY A 49 -5.90 14.09 14.10
N MET A 50 -4.88 14.91 14.34
CA MET A 50 -3.76 14.56 15.23
C MET A 50 -4.22 14.34 16.69
N ILE A 51 -5.07 15.23 17.20
CA ILE A 51 -5.61 15.13 18.56
C ILE A 51 -6.48 13.89 18.71
N GLU A 52 -7.42 13.67 17.80
CA GLU A 52 -8.33 12.52 17.84
C GLU A 52 -7.61 11.18 17.67
N ALA A 53 -6.57 11.14 16.84
CA ALA A 53 -5.72 9.96 16.73
C ALA A 53 -4.98 9.67 18.03
N ALA A 54 -4.45 10.71 18.68
CA ALA A 54 -3.77 10.57 19.96
C ALA A 54 -4.72 10.08 21.06
N GLU A 55 -5.95 10.59 21.10
CA GLU A 55 -7.01 10.12 22.00
C GLU A 55 -7.34 8.63 21.77
N LYS A 56 -7.50 8.21 20.51
CA LYS A 56 -7.68 6.78 20.17
C LYS A 56 -6.47 5.91 20.51
N MET A 57 -5.28 6.49 20.57
CA MET A 57 -4.05 5.81 21.02
C MET A 57 -3.90 5.80 22.56
N GLY A 58 -4.86 6.39 23.30
CA GLY A 58 -4.87 6.45 24.76
C GLY A 58 -4.17 7.66 25.38
N PHE A 59 -3.81 8.67 24.57
CA PHE A 59 -3.23 9.92 25.06
C PHE A 59 -4.30 11.00 25.21
N THR A 60 -4.18 11.85 26.23
CA THR A 60 -4.82 13.16 26.20
C THR A 60 -3.97 14.11 25.36
N ALA A 61 -4.58 14.74 24.35
CA ALA A 61 -3.88 15.69 23.48
C ALA A 61 -4.61 17.03 23.44
N LYS A 62 -3.86 18.14 23.41
CA LYS A 62 -4.41 19.49 23.25
C LYS A 62 -3.60 20.30 22.27
N GLY A 63 -4.29 20.90 21.30
CA GLY A 63 -3.71 21.90 20.40
C GLY A 63 -3.68 23.26 21.08
N VAL A 64 -2.50 23.86 21.17
CA VAL A 64 -2.30 25.19 21.75
C VAL A 64 -1.56 26.09 20.77
N LYS A 65 -1.89 27.39 20.82
CA LYS A 65 -1.12 28.42 20.13
C LYS A 65 -0.32 29.17 21.18
N GLY A 66 0.97 29.37 20.95
CA GLY A 66 1.85 30.02 21.92
C GLY A 66 3.03 30.72 21.27
N ASP A 67 3.72 31.52 22.08
CA ASP A 67 4.96 32.20 21.70
C ASP A 67 6.20 31.40 22.15
N LEU A 68 7.37 31.79 21.68
CA LEU A 68 8.63 31.07 21.93
C LEU A 68 8.96 30.88 23.41
N ASP A 69 8.59 31.84 24.25
CA ASP A 69 8.86 31.81 25.70
C ASP A 69 8.13 30.66 26.41
N ALA A 70 7.15 30.03 25.74
CA ALA A 70 6.44 28.87 26.24
C ALA A 70 7.16 27.56 25.95
N LEU A 71 8.06 27.48 24.96
CA LEU A 71 8.73 26.23 24.53
C LEU A 71 9.50 25.55 25.67
N ASP A 72 10.03 26.34 26.60
CA ASP A 72 10.83 25.83 27.73
C ASP A 72 9.94 25.23 28.83
N LYS A 73 8.63 25.52 28.80
CA LYS A 73 7.65 25.20 29.86
C LYS A 73 6.65 24.13 29.44
N ILE A 74 6.69 23.67 28.18
CA ILE A 74 5.75 22.65 27.69
C ILE A 74 6.14 21.24 28.15
N PRO A 75 5.15 20.33 28.30
CA PRO A 75 5.44 18.91 28.44
C PRO A 75 6.07 18.37 27.14
N LEU A 76 7.17 17.62 27.27
CA LEU A 76 7.87 16.97 26.16
C LEU A 76 7.68 15.44 26.24
N PRO A 77 7.62 14.72 25.08
CA PRO A 77 7.69 15.24 23.71
C PRO A 77 6.38 15.92 23.24
N ALA A 78 6.51 16.95 22.40
CA ALA A 78 5.39 17.70 21.82
C ALA A 78 5.50 17.78 20.29
N VAL A 79 4.39 17.95 19.57
CA VAL A 79 4.43 18.17 18.11
C VAL A 79 4.32 19.65 17.82
N ALA A 80 5.22 20.16 16.99
CA ALA A 80 5.15 21.51 16.45
C ALA A 80 4.77 21.49 14.98
N HIS A 81 3.90 22.41 14.59
CA HIS A 81 3.60 22.66 13.18
C HIS A 81 4.54 23.74 12.63
N VAL A 82 5.27 23.42 11.58
CA VAL A 82 6.28 24.27 10.94
C VAL A 82 5.94 24.48 9.47
N ILE A 83 6.40 25.59 8.90
CA ILE A 83 6.26 25.96 7.50
C ILE A 83 7.67 25.96 6.89
N ILE A 84 7.96 24.94 6.09
CA ILE A 84 9.25 24.79 5.44
C ILE A 84 9.23 25.56 4.11
N LYS A 85 10.25 26.40 3.90
CA LYS A 85 10.41 27.23 2.68
C LYS A 85 9.17 28.08 2.36
N GLU A 86 8.47 28.57 3.39
CA GLU A 86 7.29 29.44 3.29
C GLU A 86 6.08 28.87 2.53
N GLN A 87 6.12 27.60 2.11
CA GLN A 87 5.06 26.99 1.29
C GLN A 87 4.58 25.65 1.84
N LEU A 88 5.47 24.85 2.45
CA LEU A 88 5.14 23.49 2.84
C LEU A 88 4.78 23.42 4.33
N HIS A 89 3.52 23.13 4.61
CA HIS A 89 3.03 22.78 5.94
C HIS A 89 3.57 21.41 6.37
N HIS A 90 4.24 21.36 7.52
CA HIS A 90 4.90 20.16 8.02
C HIS A 90 4.79 20.04 9.54
N TYR A 91 4.90 18.83 10.07
CA TYR A 91 4.93 18.58 11.52
C TYR A 91 6.27 17.99 11.93
N VAL A 92 6.77 18.41 13.09
CA VAL A 92 8.00 17.90 13.71
C VAL A 92 7.77 17.59 15.18
N VAL A 93 8.51 16.65 15.75
CA VAL A 93 8.40 16.29 17.18
C VAL A 93 9.53 16.92 17.96
N ILE A 94 9.21 17.80 18.91
CA ILE A 94 10.17 18.38 19.85
C ILE A 94 10.43 17.38 20.96
N TYR A 95 11.70 17.00 21.15
CA TYR A 95 12.13 16.08 22.20
C TYR A 95 12.89 16.77 23.33
N LYS A 96 13.61 17.85 23.01
CA LYS A 96 14.43 18.56 24.00
C LYS A 96 14.50 20.03 23.64
N VAL A 97 14.34 20.86 24.66
CA VAL A 97 14.45 22.31 24.58
C VAL A 97 15.45 22.72 25.65
N GLU A 98 16.59 23.28 25.25
CA GLU A 98 17.64 23.75 26.17
C GLU A 98 17.72 25.27 26.11
N ALA A 99 17.35 25.91 27.21
CA ALA A 99 17.52 27.35 27.39
C ALA A 99 19.00 27.70 27.57
N SER A 100 19.47 28.77 26.92
CA SER A 100 20.84 29.27 27.12
C SER A 100 21.01 29.78 28.56
N PRO A 101 22.11 29.45 29.27
CA PRO A 101 22.39 29.96 30.61
C PRO A 101 22.60 31.48 30.67
N ASN A 102 22.77 32.16 29.52
CA ASN A 102 23.12 33.57 29.46
C ASN A 102 22.20 34.33 28.47
N PRO A 103 21.26 35.17 28.94
CA PRO A 103 20.26 35.84 28.11
C PRO A 103 20.84 36.89 27.12
N SER A 104 22.12 37.23 27.26
CA SER A 104 22.84 38.19 26.41
C SER A 104 23.48 37.57 25.14
N LYS A 105 23.51 36.24 25.03
CA LYS A 105 23.87 35.51 23.80
C LYS A 105 22.71 34.60 23.45
N GLY A 106 21.74 35.12 22.67
CA GLY A 106 20.61 34.36 22.17
C GLY A 106 21.09 33.04 21.56
N GLY A 107 20.70 31.92 22.15
CA GLY A 107 21.34 30.65 21.83
C GLY A 107 20.77 29.44 22.54
N GLY A 108 19.45 29.42 22.79
CA GLY A 108 18.80 28.15 23.13
C GLY A 108 18.86 27.18 21.95
N THR A 109 18.83 25.88 22.22
CA THR A 109 18.76 24.84 21.17
C THR A 109 17.49 24.02 21.29
N VAL A 110 16.88 23.72 20.16
CA VAL A 110 15.68 22.87 20.05
C VAL A 110 16.06 21.61 19.28
N THR A 111 15.92 20.47 19.93
CA THR A 111 16.13 19.17 19.29
C THR A 111 14.80 18.61 18.83
N VAL A 112 14.66 18.46 17.51
CA VAL A 112 13.43 17.98 16.86
C VAL A 112 13.69 16.69 16.08
N MET A 113 12.72 15.80 16.07
CA MET A 113 12.66 14.68 15.14
C MET A 113 11.87 15.14 13.92
N ASP A 114 12.56 15.30 12.78
CA ASP A 114 11.90 15.62 11.51
C ASP A 114 11.47 14.31 10.82
N PRO A 115 10.16 14.08 10.62
CA PRO A 115 9.69 12.90 9.91
C PRO A 115 10.07 12.88 8.42
N GLY A 116 10.41 14.02 7.81
CA GLY A 116 10.88 14.09 6.42
C GLY A 116 12.24 13.43 6.23
N THR A 117 13.21 13.75 7.11
CA THR A 117 14.54 13.13 7.10
C THR A 117 14.62 11.85 7.93
N GLY A 118 13.71 11.68 8.89
CA GLY A 118 13.72 10.60 9.88
C GLY A 118 14.91 10.69 10.82
N THR A 119 15.49 11.88 10.98
CA THR A 119 16.65 12.13 11.83
C THR A 119 16.33 13.15 12.92
N MET A 120 17.17 13.17 13.96
CA MET A 120 17.11 14.22 14.97
C MET A 120 17.91 15.39 14.44
N GLU A 121 17.25 16.53 14.33
CA GLU A 121 17.81 17.80 13.88
C GLU A 121 17.88 18.77 15.04
N HIS A 122 18.90 19.62 15.03
CA HIS A 122 19.15 20.60 16.06
C HIS A 122 19.01 21.98 15.44
N TYR A 123 18.05 22.75 15.92
CA TYR A 123 17.82 24.12 15.49
C TYR A 123 18.22 25.09 16.61
N THR A 124 18.76 26.23 16.23
CA THR A 124 18.84 27.38 17.14
C THR A 124 17.42 27.94 17.35
N TYR A 125 17.17 28.62 18.46
CA TYR A 125 15.85 29.24 18.71
C TYR A 125 15.44 30.21 17.59
N GLU A 126 16.39 30.99 17.06
CA GLU A 126 16.11 31.95 15.98
C GLU A 126 15.74 31.26 14.67
N ASP A 127 16.44 30.18 14.32
CA ASP A 127 16.13 29.44 13.09
C ASP A 127 14.82 28.66 13.22
N PHE A 128 14.54 28.11 14.40
CA PHE A 128 13.26 27.47 14.68
C PHE A 128 12.10 28.48 14.62
N LYS A 129 12.30 29.72 15.10
CA LYS A 129 11.31 30.80 15.02
C LYS A 129 10.88 31.10 13.60
N LYS A 130 11.81 31.12 12.65
CA LYS A 130 11.54 31.43 11.24
C LYS A 130 10.63 30.39 10.59
N ILE A 131 10.74 29.13 11.00
CA ILE A 131 9.96 28.02 10.44
C ILE A 131 8.71 27.68 11.26
N TRP A 132 8.63 28.06 12.54
CA TRP A 132 7.52 27.66 13.40
C TRP A 132 6.28 28.53 13.20
N SER A 133 5.12 27.87 13.06
CA SER A 133 3.83 28.55 12.85
C SER A 133 3.17 29.08 14.14
N GLY A 134 3.75 28.81 15.31
CA GLY A 134 3.16 29.13 16.62
C GLY A 134 2.17 28.09 17.16
N VAL A 135 1.93 26.99 16.44
CA VAL A 135 1.01 25.91 16.85
C VAL A 135 1.79 24.72 17.42
N LEU A 136 1.35 24.24 18.58
CA LEU A 136 1.87 23.06 19.28
C LEU A 136 0.72 22.09 19.60
N ILE A 137 1.04 20.81 19.63
CA ILE A 137 0.16 19.76 20.13
C ILE A 137 0.88 19.11 21.30
N LEU A 138 0.28 19.23 22.48
CA LEU A 138 0.80 18.70 23.73
C LEU A 138 0.16 17.34 24.00
N PHE A 139 0.95 16.40 24.53
CA PHE A 139 0.52 15.04 24.79
C PHE A 139 0.80 14.68 26.25
N ALA A 140 -0.15 14.01 26.88
CA ALA A 140 0.04 13.34 28.16
C ALA A 140 -0.68 11.98 28.14
N PRO A 141 -0.13 10.92 28.77
CA PRO A 141 -0.84 9.65 28.91
C PRO A 141 -2.16 9.86 29.65
N ALA A 142 -3.28 9.30 29.14
CA ALA A 142 -4.55 9.33 29.85
C ALA A 142 -4.56 8.35 31.03
N ASP A 143 -5.52 8.47 31.94
CA ASP A 143 -5.64 7.59 33.12
C ASP A 143 -5.79 6.09 32.74
N HIS A 144 -6.35 5.80 31.57
CA HIS A 144 -6.55 4.44 31.05
C HIS A 144 -5.44 3.99 30.06
N PHE A 145 -4.32 4.72 30.00
CA PHE A 145 -3.23 4.44 29.07
C PHE A 145 -2.62 3.05 29.30
N LYS A 146 -2.48 2.28 28.21
CA LYS A 146 -1.83 0.97 28.22
C LYS A 146 -0.74 0.93 27.16
N THR A 147 0.36 0.25 27.46
CA THR A 147 1.40 -0.04 26.46
C THR A 147 0.98 -1.25 25.62
N TYR A 148 1.01 -1.12 24.30
CA TYR A 148 0.70 -2.22 23.38
C TYR A 148 1.53 -2.11 22.09
N SER A 149 1.73 -3.23 21.41
CA SER A 149 2.49 -3.30 20.15
C SER A 149 1.76 -4.16 19.14
N GLU A 150 1.20 -3.54 18.12
CA GLU A 150 0.55 -4.23 16.99
C GLU A 150 1.51 -4.46 15.82
N LYS A 151 2.68 -3.79 15.82
CA LYS A 151 3.66 -3.97 14.74
C LYS A 151 4.30 -5.37 14.81
N ILE A 152 4.05 -6.17 13.77
CA ILE A 152 4.68 -7.47 13.60
C ILE A 152 6.05 -7.29 12.93
N SER A 153 7.06 -8.01 13.40
CA SER A 153 8.40 -7.99 12.78
C SER A 153 8.36 -8.53 11.35
N PRO A 154 9.03 -7.89 10.37
CA PRO A 154 9.12 -8.38 8.98
C PRO A 154 9.63 -9.82 8.88
N LEU A 155 10.57 -10.21 9.75
CA LEU A 155 11.11 -11.57 9.78
C LEU A 155 10.06 -12.62 10.17
N LYS A 156 9.20 -12.28 11.14
CA LYS A 156 8.08 -13.15 11.52
C LYS A 156 7.09 -13.29 10.37
N ARG A 157 6.81 -12.20 9.66
CA ARG A 157 5.95 -12.22 8.46
C ARG A 157 6.53 -13.09 7.34
N PHE A 158 7.83 -12.99 7.07
CA PHE A 158 8.49 -13.89 6.11
C PHE A 158 8.37 -15.35 6.53
N TRP A 159 8.52 -15.63 7.83
CA TRP A 159 8.33 -16.98 8.35
C TRP A 159 6.89 -17.48 8.14
N ASP A 160 5.87 -16.66 8.40
CA ASP A 160 4.46 -17.03 8.21
C ASP A 160 4.10 -17.27 6.72
N LEU A 161 4.84 -16.64 5.79
CA LEU A 161 4.73 -16.93 4.35
C LEU A 161 5.39 -18.26 3.97
N ILE A 162 6.51 -18.58 4.60
CA ILE A 162 7.35 -19.74 4.31
C ILE A 162 6.84 -21.03 4.98
N GLN A 163 6.33 -20.93 6.21
CA GLN A 163 5.92 -22.06 7.05
C GLN A 163 4.99 -23.08 6.36
N PRO A 164 3.98 -22.66 5.56
CA PRO A 164 3.12 -23.61 4.84
C PRO A 164 3.88 -24.49 3.84
N HIS A 165 5.01 -24.01 3.32
CA HIS A 165 5.83 -24.68 2.30
C HIS A 165 7.14 -25.24 2.87
N LYS A 166 7.24 -25.40 4.20
CA LYS A 166 8.46 -25.84 4.89
C LYS A 166 9.04 -27.16 4.36
N ILE A 167 8.20 -28.09 3.93
CA ILE A 167 8.65 -29.41 3.45
C ILE A 167 9.47 -29.26 2.16
N ILE A 168 8.99 -28.46 1.21
CA ILE A 168 9.69 -28.24 -0.07
C ILE A 168 11.00 -27.48 0.16
N LEU A 169 11.00 -26.53 1.09
CA LEU A 169 12.21 -25.79 1.45
C LEU A 169 13.24 -26.68 2.16
N ILE A 170 12.81 -27.58 3.04
CA ILE A 170 13.70 -28.57 3.65
C ILE A 170 14.30 -29.49 2.57
N GLN A 171 13.51 -29.96 1.61
CA GLN A 171 14.02 -30.76 0.49
C GLN A 171 15.04 -29.99 -0.35
N ALA A 172 14.77 -28.71 -0.66
CA ALA A 172 15.70 -27.86 -1.38
C ALA A 172 16.99 -27.60 -0.58
N LEU A 173 16.88 -27.42 0.74
CA LEU A 173 18.02 -27.24 1.65
C LEU A 173 18.88 -28.51 1.72
N VAL A 174 18.26 -29.67 1.89
CA VAL A 174 18.96 -30.97 1.87
C VAL A 174 19.65 -31.17 0.53
N GLY A 175 18.96 -30.92 -0.59
CA GLY A 175 19.55 -30.97 -1.93
C GLY A 175 20.73 -30.01 -2.09
N ALA A 176 20.66 -28.82 -1.50
CA ALA A 176 21.76 -27.85 -1.52
C ALA A 176 22.98 -28.29 -0.68
N ILE A 177 22.74 -28.92 0.47
CA ILE A 177 23.81 -29.47 1.31
C ILE A 177 24.51 -30.62 0.55
N VAL A 178 23.74 -31.55 -0.03
CA VAL A 178 24.31 -32.64 -0.84
C VAL A 178 25.08 -32.10 -2.03
N PHE A 179 24.52 -31.13 -2.76
CA PHE A 179 25.20 -30.44 -3.86
C PHE A 179 26.54 -29.84 -3.43
N THR A 180 26.61 -29.27 -2.23
CA THR A 180 27.82 -28.67 -1.67
C THR A 180 28.85 -29.74 -1.33
N ILE A 181 28.45 -30.80 -0.62
CA ILE A 181 29.34 -31.90 -0.22
C ILE A 181 29.97 -32.55 -1.46
N LEU A 182 29.17 -32.81 -2.50
CA LEU A 182 29.66 -33.33 -3.78
C LEU A 182 30.64 -32.36 -4.45
N GLY A 183 30.43 -31.05 -4.34
CA GLY A 183 31.36 -30.04 -4.84
C GLY A 183 32.71 -30.03 -4.12
N LEU A 184 32.70 -30.22 -2.80
CA LEU A 184 33.95 -30.30 -2.01
C LEU A 184 34.82 -31.51 -2.39
N ALA A 185 34.25 -32.56 -2.99
CA ALA A 185 35.01 -33.71 -3.50
C ALA A 185 36.07 -33.33 -4.54
N MET A 186 35.89 -32.19 -5.23
CA MET A 186 36.89 -31.65 -6.17
C MET A 186 38.23 -31.39 -5.49
N SER A 187 38.21 -30.91 -4.24
CA SER A 187 39.45 -30.66 -3.48
C SER A 187 40.23 -31.94 -3.21
N ILE A 188 39.54 -33.01 -2.79
CA ILE A 188 40.13 -34.32 -2.54
C ILE A 188 40.68 -34.91 -3.85
N TYR A 189 39.97 -34.75 -4.96
CA TYR A 189 40.44 -35.19 -6.28
C TYR A 189 41.75 -34.51 -6.68
N VAL A 190 41.86 -33.19 -6.50
CA VAL A 190 43.10 -32.44 -6.76
C VAL A 190 44.22 -32.94 -5.86
N GLN A 191 43.96 -33.13 -4.56
CA GLN A 191 44.94 -33.70 -3.62
C GLN A 191 45.52 -35.02 -4.12
N LYS A 192 44.63 -35.97 -4.43
CA LYS A 192 45.01 -37.35 -4.73
C LYS A 192 45.74 -37.44 -6.06
N ILE A 193 45.40 -36.59 -7.02
CA ILE A 193 46.16 -36.50 -8.27
C ILE A 193 47.57 -36.00 -8.01
N THR A 194 47.74 -34.91 -7.26
CA THR A 194 49.05 -34.33 -7.03
C THR A 194 49.95 -35.26 -6.22
N ASP A 195 49.46 -35.82 -5.13
CA ASP A 195 50.30 -36.57 -4.18
C ASP A 195 50.60 -38.00 -4.63
N TYR A 196 49.65 -38.66 -5.30
CA TYR A 196 49.77 -40.10 -5.65
C TYR A 196 49.88 -40.32 -7.16
N VAL A 197 48.99 -39.74 -7.96
CA VAL A 197 48.92 -40.06 -9.40
C VAL A 197 50.11 -39.49 -10.17
N LEU A 198 50.44 -38.22 -9.94
CA LEU A 198 51.54 -37.55 -10.66
C LEU A 198 52.91 -38.05 -10.19
N VAL A 199 53.05 -38.38 -8.91
CA VAL A 199 54.31 -38.89 -8.33
C VAL A 199 54.56 -40.34 -8.76
N GLU A 200 53.55 -41.21 -8.70
CA GLU A 200 53.69 -42.64 -9.04
C GLU A 200 53.50 -42.94 -10.54
N GLY A 201 53.00 -41.99 -11.34
CA GLY A 201 52.68 -42.20 -12.76
C GLY A 201 51.54 -43.18 -13.01
N ASN A 202 50.67 -43.44 -12.02
CA ASN A 202 49.63 -44.47 -12.09
C ASN A 202 48.41 -44.07 -12.93
N ARG A 203 48.46 -44.35 -14.24
CA ARG A 203 47.37 -44.05 -15.19
C ARG A 203 46.05 -44.77 -14.89
N LYS A 204 46.07 -45.94 -14.24
CA LYS A 204 44.83 -46.65 -13.88
C LYS A 204 44.08 -45.90 -12.77
N LEU A 205 44.81 -45.44 -11.75
CA LEU A 205 44.23 -44.62 -10.68
C LEU A 205 43.73 -43.28 -11.22
N LEU A 206 44.47 -42.64 -12.13
CA LEU A 206 44.03 -41.42 -12.81
C LEU A 206 42.67 -41.60 -13.50
N ASN A 207 42.53 -42.64 -14.33
CA ASN A 207 41.31 -42.91 -15.07
C ASN A 207 40.14 -43.21 -14.13
N LEU A 208 40.36 -44.01 -13.08
CA LEU A 208 39.33 -44.33 -12.08
C LEU A 208 38.83 -43.08 -11.35
N LEU A 209 39.75 -42.26 -10.82
CA LEU A 209 39.39 -41.03 -10.12
C LEU A 209 38.68 -40.05 -11.06
N SER A 210 39.13 -39.92 -12.31
CA SER A 210 38.57 -38.98 -13.28
C SER A 210 37.16 -39.37 -13.71
N VAL A 211 36.92 -40.66 -14.01
CA VAL A 211 35.57 -41.18 -14.33
C VAL A 211 34.63 -41.01 -13.14
N THR A 212 35.12 -41.30 -11.92
CA THR A 212 34.34 -41.10 -10.68
C THR A 212 33.96 -39.63 -10.50
N MET A 213 34.91 -38.71 -10.72
CA MET A 213 34.68 -37.28 -10.58
C MET A 213 33.67 -36.76 -11.63
N ILE A 214 33.74 -37.24 -12.87
CA ILE A 214 32.73 -36.92 -13.90
C ILE A 214 31.34 -37.39 -13.44
N GLY A 215 31.23 -38.59 -12.88
CA GLY A 215 29.99 -39.10 -12.30
C GLY A 215 29.45 -38.21 -11.17
N ILE A 216 30.33 -37.76 -10.26
CA ILE A 216 29.98 -36.82 -9.17
C ILE A 216 29.48 -35.48 -9.74
N ILE A 217 30.15 -34.92 -10.76
CA ILE A 217 29.75 -33.65 -11.39
C ILE A 217 28.38 -33.78 -12.08
N LEU A 218 28.10 -34.89 -12.77
CA LEU A 218 26.80 -35.15 -13.38
C LEU A 218 25.69 -35.26 -12.33
N LEU A 219 25.94 -35.98 -11.23
CA LEU A 219 25.01 -36.08 -10.11
C LEU A 219 24.78 -34.71 -9.45
N GLN A 220 25.86 -33.94 -9.25
CA GLN A 220 25.81 -32.60 -8.72
C GLN A 220 24.96 -31.68 -9.61
N ALA A 221 25.15 -31.73 -10.94
CA ALA A 221 24.35 -30.96 -11.89
C ALA A 221 22.86 -31.34 -11.84
N TYR A 222 22.55 -32.64 -11.74
CA TYR A 222 21.16 -33.12 -11.60
C TYR A 222 20.51 -32.61 -10.31
N ILE A 223 21.17 -32.76 -9.16
CA ILE A 223 20.67 -32.31 -7.86
C ILE A 223 20.50 -30.78 -7.87
N GLY A 224 21.48 -30.05 -8.40
CA GLY A 224 21.42 -28.59 -8.55
C GLY A 224 20.19 -28.15 -9.35
N SER A 225 19.93 -28.80 -10.49
CA SER A 225 18.75 -28.51 -11.33
C SER A 225 17.43 -28.81 -10.59
N LYS A 226 17.31 -29.98 -9.95
CA LYS A 226 16.11 -30.35 -9.19
C LYS A 226 15.85 -29.41 -8.02
N LYS A 227 16.90 -29.04 -7.27
CA LYS A 227 16.85 -28.03 -6.21
C LYS A 227 16.29 -26.71 -6.77
N SER A 228 16.85 -26.18 -7.86
CA SER A 228 16.41 -24.91 -8.44
C SER A 228 14.95 -24.94 -8.89
N ILE A 229 14.49 -26.05 -9.48
CA ILE A 229 13.07 -26.22 -9.85
C ILE A 229 12.15 -26.22 -8.62
N LEU A 230 12.55 -26.88 -7.52
CA LEU A 230 11.76 -26.90 -6.27
C LEU A 230 11.64 -25.51 -5.65
N VAL A 231 12.75 -24.75 -5.64
CA VAL A 231 12.75 -23.36 -5.19
C VAL A 231 11.82 -22.50 -6.06
N MET A 232 11.91 -22.63 -7.39
CA MET A 232 11.07 -21.89 -8.32
C MET A 232 9.58 -22.18 -8.13
N LYS A 233 9.19 -23.46 -7.95
CA LYS A 233 7.79 -23.84 -7.66
C LYS A 233 7.28 -23.25 -6.34
N THR A 234 8.12 -23.25 -5.31
CA THR A 234 7.78 -22.63 -4.02
C THR A 234 7.56 -21.12 -4.21
N GLY A 235 8.40 -20.48 -5.02
CA GLY A 235 8.27 -19.08 -5.40
C GLY A 235 6.91 -18.73 -6.00
N GLN A 236 6.40 -19.55 -6.92
CA GLN A 236 5.09 -19.32 -7.55
C GLN A 236 3.92 -19.40 -6.56
N LEU A 237 3.99 -20.31 -5.58
CA LEU A 237 2.97 -20.44 -4.55
C LEU A 237 2.97 -19.23 -3.60
N ILE A 238 4.16 -18.73 -3.26
CA ILE A 238 4.33 -17.51 -2.47
C ILE A 238 3.79 -16.29 -3.23
N ASP A 239 4.05 -16.18 -4.54
CA ASP A 239 3.50 -15.13 -5.40
C ASP A 239 1.98 -15.11 -5.38
N ALA A 240 1.35 -16.29 -5.57
CA ALA A 240 -0.10 -16.40 -5.51
C ALA A 240 -0.63 -15.95 -4.13
N LYS A 241 0.00 -16.39 -3.03
CA LYS A 241 -0.44 -16.03 -1.67
C LYS A 241 -0.27 -14.53 -1.38
N LEU A 242 0.82 -13.92 -1.82
CA LEU A 242 1.09 -12.49 -1.60
C LEU A 242 0.24 -11.59 -2.50
N ILE A 243 0.29 -11.79 -3.81
CA ILE A 243 -0.36 -10.90 -4.78
C ILE A 243 -1.89 -11.06 -4.72
N LEU A 244 -2.40 -12.30 -4.77
CA LEU A 244 -3.84 -12.53 -4.67
C LEU A 244 -4.35 -12.26 -3.26
N GLY A 245 -3.54 -12.55 -2.23
CA GLY A 245 -3.87 -12.21 -0.85
C GLY A 245 -4.02 -10.71 -0.64
N TYR A 246 -3.07 -9.93 -1.16
CA TYR A 246 -3.13 -8.47 -1.17
C TYR A 246 -4.35 -7.95 -1.92
N TYR A 247 -4.60 -8.45 -3.13
CA TYR A 247 -5.75 -8.03 -3.92
C TYR A 247 -7.08 -8.36 -3.22
N LYS A 248 -7.25 -9.58 -2.70
CA LYS A 248 -8.44 -9.98 -1.93
C LYS A 248 -8.64 -9.14 -0.68
N HIS A 249 -7.55 -8.78 0.00
CA HIS A 249 -7.61 -7.93 1.18
C HIS A 249 -8.01 -6.50 0.82
N LEU A 250 -7.41 -5.95 -0.24
CA LEU A 250 -7.70 -4.61 -0.75
C LEU A 250 -9.19 -4.44 -1.08
N LEU A 251 -9.82 -5.42 -1.74
CA LEU A 251 -11.25 -5.38 -2.05
C LEU A 251 -12.18 -5.38 -0.83
N ARG A 252 -11.66 -5.69 0.37
CA ARG A 252 -12.41 -5.68 1.64
C ARG A 252 -12.07 -4.48 2.53
N LEU A 253 -11.21 -3.57 2.05
CA LEU A 253 -10.91 -2.34 2.77
C LEU A 253 -12.06 -1.34 2.60
N PRO A 254 -12.33 -0.52 3.63
CA PRO A 254 -13.40 0.47 3.59
C PRO A 254 -13.12 1.60 2.59
N GLN A 255 -14.17 2.23 2.06
CA GLN A 255 -14.07 3.30 1.05
C GLN A 255 -13.09 4.43 1.43
N ARG A 256 -13.05 4.82 2.71
CA ARG A 256 -12.10 5.83 3.24
C ARG A 256 -10.64 5.57 2.89
N PHE A 257 -10.23 4.32 2.70
CA PHE A 257 -8.88 3.97 2.29
C PHE A 257 -8.59 4.44 0.84
N PHE A 258 -9.55 4.23 -0.06
CA PHE A 258 -9.42 4.59 -1.47
C PHE A 258 -9.53 6.10 -1.73
N ASP A 259 -10.22 6.83 -0.84
CA ASP A 259 -10.30 8.29 -0.95
C ASP A 259 -8.97 8.97 -0.60
N THR A 260 -8.14 8.31 0.21
CA THR A 260 -6.90 8.86 0.78
C THR A 260 -5.64 8.39 0.03
N MET A 261 -5.60 7.14 -0.44
CA MET A 261 -4.48 6.62 -1.24
C MET A 261 -4.63 6.89 -2.74
N GLN A 262 -3.50 7.03 -3.44
CA GLN A 262 -3.47 7.14 -4.90
C GLN A 262 -3.38 5.75 -5.55
N ILE A 263 -3.98 5.59 -6.73
CA ILE A 263 -3.96 4.33 -7.49
C ILE A 263 -2.53 3.90 -7.84
N GLY A 264 -1.66 4.86 -8.21
CA GLY A 264 -0.23 4.59 -8.46
C GLY A 264 0.50 4.07 -7.22
N GLU A 265 0.14 4.55 -6.03
CA GLU A 265 0.71 4.06 -4.78
C GLU A 265 0.27 2.63 -4.48
N ILE A 266 -1.03 2.34 -4.63
CA ILE A 266 -1.62 1.01 -4.44
C ILE A 266 -1.00 -0.03 -5.38
N THR A 267 -0.82 0.33 -6.66
CA THR A 267 -0.22 -0.56 -7.67
C THR A 267 1.28 -0.76 -7.43
N SER A 268 2.00 0.27 -6.97
CA SER A 268 3.41 0.14 -6.56
C SER A 268 3.62 -0.92 -5.46
N ARG A 269 2.65 -1.11 -4.56
CA ARG A 269 2.71 -2.14 -3.51
C ARG A 269 2.62 -3.57 -4.06
N ILE A 270 1.98 -3.76 -5.21
CA ILE A 270 1.99 -5.06 -5.92
C ILE A 270 3.42 -5.38 -6.40
N ASN A 271 4.15 -4.37 -6.91
CA ASN A 271 5.56 -4.54 -7.31
C ASN A 271 6.47 -4.82 -6.10
N ASP A 272 6.13 -4.30 -4.91
CA ASP A 272 6.85 -4.61 -3.68
C ASP A 272 6.71 -6.11 -3.29
N ALA A 273 5.57 -6.76 -3.59
CA ALA A 273 5.41 -8.21 -3.41
C ALA A 273 6.45 -9.00 -4.23
N VAL A 274 6.76 -8.57 -5.44
CA VAL A 274 7.77 -9.21 -6.31
C VAL A 274 9.17 -9.12 -5.70
N LYS A 275 9.52 -8.00 -5.06
CA LYS A 275 10.81 -7.84 -4.36
C LYS A 275 10.92 -8.76 -3.15
N ILE A 276 9.85 -8.88 -2.37
CA ILE A 276 9.75 -9.82 -1.24
C ILE A 276 9.99 -11.25 -1.73
N ARG A 277 9.31 -11.64 -2.81
CA ARG A 277 9.48 -12.97 -3.42
C ARG A 277 10.91 -13.20 -3.89
N SER A 278 11.52 -12.25 -4.60
CA SER A 278 12.92 -12.37 -5.05
C SER A 278 13.86 -12.59 -3.85
N PHE A 279 13.67 -11.89 -2.74
CA PHE A 279 14.46 -12.17 -1.53
C PHE A 279 14.23 -13.58 -0.99
N ILE A 280 12.99 -14.05 -0.90
CA ILE A 280 12.71 -15.39 -0.37
C ILE A 280 13.33 -16.49 -1.26
N ASN A 281 13.18 -16.38 -2.58
CA ASN A 281 13.65 -17.38 -3.53
C ASN A 281 15.17 -17.33 -3.73
N ASP A 282 15.70 -16.14 -3.95
CA ASP A 282 17.07 -15.94 -4.44
C ASP A 282 18.05 -15.80 -3.27
N VAL A 283 17.64 -15.17 -2.16
CA VAL A 283 18.56 -14.80 -1.07
C VAL A 283 18.38 -15.63 0.19
N ALA A 284 17.15 -15.83 0.67
CA ALA A 284 16.92 -16.44 1.98
C ALA A 284 17.41 -17.90 2.03
N ILE A 285 17.16 -18.68 0.97
CA ILE A 285 17.63 -20.06 0.87
C ILE A 285 19.16 -20.08 0.71
N GLU A 286 19.69 -19.23 -0.17
CA GLU A 286 21.11 -19.18 -0.43
C GLU A 286 21.91 -18.71 0.80
N LEU A 287 21.35 -17.84 1.64
CA LEU A 287 21.93 -17.44 2.93
C LEU A 287 22.21 -18.65 3.83
N ILE A 288 21.21 -19.51 4.01
CA ILE A 288 21.32 -20.72 4.85
C ILE A 288 22.34 -21.68 4.23
N VAL A 289 22.25 -21.88 2.91
CA VAL A 289 23.20 -22.74 2.19
C VAL A 289 24.63 -22.24 2.35
N ASN A 290 24.87 -20.95 2.13
CA ASN A 290 26.18 -20.29 2.25
C ASN A 290 26.79 -20.47 3.63
N VAL A 291 26.00 -20.37 4.70
CA VAL A 291 26.47 -20.67 6.07
C VAL A 291 26.95 -22.12 6.17
N PHE A 292 26.20 -23.09 5.64
CA PHE A 292 26.64 -24.50 5.61
C PHE A 292 27.89 -24.71 4.75
N ILE A 293 28.01 -24.05 3.59
CA ILE A 293 29.22 -24.16 2.75
C ILE A 293 30.45 -23.69 3.52
N VAL A 294 30.36 -22.53 4.18
CA VAL A 294 31.47 -21.97 4.99
C VAL A 294 31.83 -22.92 6.13
N ILE A 295 30.84 -23.48 6.84
CA ILE A 295 31.09 -24.42 7.92
C ILE A 295 31.77 -25.71 7.41
N PHE A 296 31.22 -26.37 6.38
CA PHE A 296 31.77 -27.63 5.87
C PHE A 296 33.14 -27.45 5.22
N SER A 297 33.34 -26.38 4.45
CA SER A 297 34.66 -26.06 3.89
C SER A 297 35.68 -25.79 4.99
N PHE A 298 35.33 -25.00 6.01
CA PHE A 298 36.23 -24.73 7.14
C PHE A 298 36.60 -25.99 7.91
N VAL A 299 35.63 -26.87 8.22
CA VAL A 299 35.89 -28.15 8.90
C VAL A 299 36.85 -29.00 8.07
N LEU A 300 36.61 -29.12 6.77
CA LEU A 300 37.47 -29.91 5.88
C LEU A 300 38.89 -29.33 5.79
N MET A 301 39.02 -28.01 5.71
CA MET A 301 40.31 -27.31 5.77
C MET A 301 41.03 -27.52 7.10
N PHE A 302 40.30 -27.52 8.21
CA PHE A 302 40.84 -27.77 9.54
C PHE A 302 41.36 -29.20 9.68
N THR A 303 40.71 -30.18 9.04
CA THR A 303 41.18 -31.58 9.04
C THR A 303 42.49 -31.79 8.27
N TYR A 304 42.77 -30.97 7.26
CA TYR A 304 44.06 -31.02 6.56
C TYR A 304 45.18 -30.40 7.38
N TYR A 305 45.07 -29.10 7.71
CA TYR A 305 46.07 -28.42 8.52
C TYR A 305 45.50 -27.20 9.25
N TRP A 306 45.29 -27.37 10.56
CA TRP A 306 44.60 -26.40 11.40
C TRP A 306 45.25 -25.00 11.43
N LYS A 307 46.59 -24.89 11.37
CA LYS A 307 47.27 -23.58 11.40
C LYS A 307 46.96 -22.76 10.15
N LEU A 308 46.92 -23.39 8.97
CA LEU A 308 46.58 -22.70 7.72
C LEU A 308 45.08 -22.39 7.66
N ALA A 309 44.22 -23.28 8.18
CA ALA A 309 42.79 -23.02 8.29
C ALA A 309 42.47 -21.78 9.19
N LEU A 310 43.19 -21.60 10.30
CA LEU A 310 43.03 -20.42 11.17
C LEU A 310 43.46 -19.12 10.48
N ILE A 311 44.48 -19.15 9.62
CA ILE A 311 44.89 -17.98 8.83
C ILE A 311 43.76 -17.59 7.87
N ILE A 312 43.12 -18.57 7.23
CA ILE A 312 42.02 -18.33 6.30
C ILE A 312 40.76 -17.86 7.04
N LEU A 313 40.58 -18.23 8.32
CA LEU A 313 39.50 -17.69 9.14
C LEU A 313 39.59 -16.15 9.27
N LEU A 314 40.79 -15.57 9.19
CA LEU A 314 40.97 -14.11 9.19
C LEU A 314 40.29 -13.43 8.01
N VAL A 315 39.97 -14.14 6.92
CA VAL A 315 39.20 -13.60 5.80
C VAL A 315 37.85 -13.03 6.28
N ILE A 316 37.16 -13.73 7.19
CA ILE A 316 35.82 -13.37 7.65
C ILE A 316 35.74 -11.94 8.22
N PRO A 317 36.58 -11.53 9.20
CA PRO A 317 36.51 -10.17 9.73
C PRO A 317 36.81 -9.08 8.68
N PHE A 318 37.68 -9.32 7.69
CA PHE A 318 37.91 -8.35 6.61
C PHE A 318 36.68 -8.20 5.69
N TYR A 319 36.03 -9.31 5.32
CA TYR A 319 34.77 -9.23 4.57
C TYR A 319 33.65 -8.60 5.40
N GLY A 320 33.60 -8.86 6.71
CA GLY A 320 32.67 -8.22 7.64
C GLY A 320 32.83 -6.70 7.72
N LEU A 321 34.08 -6.21 7.70
CA LEU A 321 34.37 -4.77 7.63
C LEU A 321 33.81 -4.14 6.35
N VAL A 322 34.07 -4.77 5.19
CA VAL A 322 33.55 -4.32 3.89
C VAL A 322 32.02 -4.31 3.89
N TYR A 323 31.39 -5.37 4.42
CA TYR A 323 29.94 -5.45 4.58
C TYR A 323 29.38 -4.27 5.39
N PHE A 324 29.96 -3.97 6.55
CA PHE A 324 29.45 -2.93 7.45
C PHE A 324 29.54 -1.53 6.82
N LEU A 325 30.65 -1.23 6.15
CA LEU A 325 30.85 0.02 5.42
C LEU A 325 29.80 0.17 4.31
N LEU A 326 29.65 -0.85 3.47
CA LEU A 326 28.69 -0.85 2.36
C LEU A 326 27.25 -0.75 2.83
N ASN A 327 26.88 -1.50 3.87
CA ASN A 327 25.52 -1.50 4.39
C ASN A 327 25.07 -0.10 4.84
N LYS A 328 25.96 0.65 5.50
CA LYS A 328 25.71 2.03 5.94
C LYS A 328 25.40 2.96 4.75
N PHE A 329 26.12 2.82 3.64
CA PHE A 329 25.92 3.66 2.45
C PHE A 329 24.74 3.20 1.59
N ASN A 330 24.60 1.89 1.37
CA ASN A 330 23.57 1.33 0.48
C ASN A 330 22.16 1.57 0.99
N LYS A 331 21.92 1.46 2.30
CA LYS A 331 20.57 1.64 2.86
C LYS A 331 19.95 3.00 2.50
N LYS A 332 20.74 4.07 2.54
CA LYS A 332 20.27 5.42 2.18
C LYS A 332 20.02 5.53 0.68
N VAL A 333 20.97 5.07 -0.13
CA VAL A 333 20.90 5.16 -1.60
C VAL A 333 19.74 4.34 -2.18
N GLU A 334 19.54 3.09 -1.72
CA GLU A 334 18.42 2.26 -2.18
C GLU A 334 17.07 2.89 -1.83
N ARG A 335 16.97 3.51 -0.66
CA ARG A 335 15.77 4.25 -0.27
C ARG A 335 15.53 5.45 -1.20
N ASP A 336 16.56 6.23 -1.49
CA ASP A 336 16.48 7.37 -2.40
C ASP A 336 16.06 6.92 -3.82
N ILE A 337 16.55 5.77 -4.31
CA ILE A 337 16.12 5.17 -5.58
C ILE A 337 14.63 4.83 -5.56
N MET A 338 14.14 4.21 -4.48
CA MET A 338 12.72 3.85 -4.35
C MET A 338 11.81 5.09 -4.30
N GLU A 339 12.20 6.12 -3.55
CA GLU A 339 11.45 7.38 -3.42
C GLU A 339 11.42 8.14 -4.77
N ASN A 340 12.58 8.37 -5.39
CA ASN A 340 12.67 9.05 -6.69
C ASN A 340 11.96 8.26 -7.82
N GLY A 341 12.02 6.92 -7.78
CA GLY A 341 11.32 6.07 -8.73
C GLY A 341 9.79 6.18 -8.62
N ALA A 342 9.27 6.22 -7.39
CA ALA A 342 7.84 6.41 -7.14
C ALA A 342 7.36 7.81 -7.57
N GLU A 343 8.16 8.86 -7.33
CA GLU A 343 7.86 10.22 -7.79
C GLU A 343 7.81 10.34 -9.31
N LEU A 344 8.76 9.70 -10.02
CA LEU A 344 8.76 9.65 -11.48
C LEU A 344 7.54 8.89 -12.00
N GLN A 345 7.25 7.70 -11.45
CA GLN A 345 6.07 6.92 -11.83
C GLN A 345 4.79 7.72 -11.65
N THR A 346 4.65 8.44 -10.53
CA THR A 346 3.49 9.30 -10.24
C THR A 346 3.36 10.41 -11.28
N GLN A 347 4.45 11.10 -11.64
CA GLN A 347 4.43 12.14 -12.68
C GLN A 347 4.02 11.58 -14.04
N LEU A 348 4.54 10.40 -14.41
CA LEU A 348 4.21 9.75 -15.68
C LEU A 348 2.73 9.35 -15.71
N THR A 349 2.23 8.71 -14.64
CA THR A 349 0.81 8.35 -14.56
C THR A 349 -0.09 9.58 -14.62
N GLU A 350 0.22 10.65 -13.87
CA GLU A 350 -0.55 11.89 -13.86
C GLU A 350 -0.58 12.56 -15.24
N SER A 351 0.59 12.74 -15.86
CA SER A 351 0.70 13.40 -17.18
C SER A 351 0.00 12.61 -18.29
N ILE A 352 0.08 11.28 -18.28
CA ILE A 352 -0.59 10.41 -19.25
C ILE A 352 -2.10 10.36 -19.00
N THR A 353 -2.53 10.25 -17.74
CA THR A 353 -3.97 10.23 -17.38
C THR A 353 -4.66 11.53 -17.80
N HIS A 354 -3.95 12.66 -17.71
CA HIS A 354 -4.46 13.99 -18.07
C HIS A 354 -3.86 14.52 -19.38
N ILE A 355 -3.47 13.63 -20.30
CA ILE A 355 -2.82 14.02 -21.57
C ILE A 355 -3.65 14.98 -22.40
N ARG A 356 -4.99 14.85 -22.35
CA ARG A 356 -5.90 15.76 -23.04
C ARG A 356 -5.70 17.21 -22.59
N THR A 357 -5.58 17.44 -21.29
CA THR A 357 -5.31 18.78 -20.74
C THR A 357 -3.94 19.30 -21.19
N VAL A 358 -2.92 18.45 -21.18
CA VAL A 358 -1.58 18.83 -21.66
C VAL A 358 -1.65 19.31 -23.12
N LYS A 359 -2.43 18.62 -23.96
CA LYS A 359 -2.63 18.97 -25.38
C LYS A 359 -3.51 20.20 -25.58
N GLU A 360 -4.61 20.32 -24.86
CA GLU A 360 -5.54 21.47 -24.95
C GLU A 360 -4.85 22.79 -24.58
N PHE A 361 -3.92 22.76 -23.63
CA PHE A 361 -3.16 23.94 -23.20
C PHE A 361 -1.79 24.10 -23.91
N GLY A 362 -1.36 23.14 -24.74
CA GLY A 362 -0.07 23.20 -25.45
C GLY A 362 1.15 23.26 -24.52
N ILE A 363 1.10 22.56 -23.38
CA ILE A 363 2.13 22.60 -22.32
C ILE A 363 3.06 21.37 -22.32
N GLU A 364 3.28 20.75 -23.48
CA GLU A 364 4.10 19.55 -23.60
C GLU A 364 5.53 19.75 -23.06
N ASP A 365 6.18 20.85 -23.41
CA ASP A 365 7.56 21.14 -22.98
C ASP A 365 7.67 21.30 -21.47
N PHE A 366 6.68 21.95 -20.84
CA PHE A 366 6.63 22.09 -19.40
C PHE A 366 6.50 20.73 -18.69
N SER A 367 5.62 19.85 -19.20
CA SER A 367 5.48 18.49 -18.68
C SER A 367 6.74 17.66 -18.90
N ASN A 368 7.41 17.84 -20.05
CA ASN A 368 8.66 17.16 -20.37
C ASN A 368 9.79 17.57 -19.42
N ILE A 369 10.02 18.88 -19.22
CA ILE A 369 11.04 19.41 -18.30
C ILE A 369 10.79 18.90 -16.86
N LYS A 370 9.53 18.85 -16.42
CA LYS A 370 9.17 18.32 -15.09
C LYS A 370 9.53 16.84 -14.97
N THR A 371 9.31 16.06 -16.03
CA THR A 371 9.63 14.63 -16.10
C THR A 371 11.14 14.41 -16.15
N GLU A 372 11.84 15.17 -16.99
CA GLU A 372 13.31 15.13 -17.13
C GLU A 372 13.99 15.40 -15.79
N ASN A 373 13.58 16.44 -15.06
CA ASN A 373 14.15 16.75 -13.74
C ASN A 373 14.02 15.59 -12.74
N ARG A 374 12.87 14.90 -12.72
CA ARG A 374 12.67 13.71 -11.86
C ARG A 374 13.48 12.53 -12.34
N PHE A 375 13.57 12.33 -13.65
CA PHE A 375 14.35 11.26 -14.25
C PHE A 375 15.85 11.42 -13.98
N VAL A 376 16.40 12.62 -14.14
CA VAL A 376 17.81 12.93 -13.85
C VAL A 376 18.14 12.68 -12.37
N LYS A 377 17.27 13.08 -11.43
CA LYS A 377 17.43 12.77 -9.99
C LYS A 377 17.48 11.26 -9.72
N LEU A 378 16.62 10.49 -10.37
CA LEU A 378 16.63 9.03 -10.30
C LEU A 378 17.94 8.48 -10.86
N LEU A 379 18.41 8.97 -12.01
CA LEU A 379 19.67 8.55 -12.62
C LEU A 379 20.88 8.78 -11.71
N PHE A 380 20.98 9.92 -11.03
CA PHE A 380 22.05 10.15 -10.04
C PHE A 380 22.03 9.14 -8.89
N SER A 381 20.84 8.80 -8.41
CA SER A 381 20.66 7.81 -7.34
C SER A 381 21.05 6.41 -7.82
N VAL A 382 20.62 6.03 -9.02
CA VAL A 382 20.97 4.77 -9.69
C VAL A 382 22.47 4.67 -9.93
N TYR A 383 23.10 5.74 -10.43
CA TYR A 383 24.55 5.80 -10.64
C TYR A 383 25.30 5.58 -9.33
N LYS A 384 24.90 6.24 -8.24
CA LYS A 384 25.51 6.06 -6.92
C LYS A 384 25.35 4.63 -6.39
N SER A 385 24.19 4.01 -6.59
CA SER A 385 24.00 2.59 -6.27
C SER A 385 24.88 1.68 -7.13
N GLY A 386 25.02 1.99 -8.42
CA GLY A 386 25.88 1.24 -9.33
C GLY A 386 27.34 1.32 -8.89
N ALA A 387 27.83 2.52 -8.59
CA ALA A 387 29.17 2.76 -8.06
C ALA A 387 29.42 1.99 -6.76
N ASN A 388 28.47 2.00 -5.82
CA ASN A 388 28.58 1.21 -4.58
C ASN A 388 28.65 -0.30 -4.85
N THR A 389 27.89 -0.79 -5.84
CA THR A 389 27.88 -2.22 -6.22
C THR A 389 29.19 -2.62 -6.87
N LEU A 390 29.74 -1.77 -7.74
CA LEU A 390 31.06 -1.97 -8.34
C LEU A 390 32.16 -1.94 -7.27
N PHE A 391 32.12 -0.96 -6.36
CA PHE A 391 33.08 -0.89 -5.25
C PHE A 391 33.01 -2.14 -4.36
N ALA A 392 31.80 -2.65 -4.08
CA ALA A 392 31.62 -3.90 -3.36
C ALA A 392 32.26 -5.08 -4.08
N GLY A 393 31.94 -5.28 -5.37
CA GLY A 393 32.47 -6.35 -6.19
C GLY A 393 34.00 -6.31 -6.28
N THR A 394 34.56 -5.15 -6.62
CA THR A 394 36.01 -4.95 -6.71
C THR A 394 36.71 -5.17 -5.36
N SER A 395 36.14 -4.68 -4.26
CA SER A 395 36.70 -4.91 -2.91
C SER A 395 36.70 -6.40 -2.54
N THR A 396 35.62 -7.12 -2.84
CA THR A 396 35.55 -8.57 -2.57
C THR A 396 36.52 -9.38 -3.44
N GLN A 397 36.69 -9.02 -4.71
CA GLN A 397 37.63 -9.68 -5.61
C GLN A 397 39.09 -9.39 -5.24
N PHE A 398 39.37 -8.16 -4.80
CA PHE A 398 40.67 -7.74 -4.30
C PHE A 398 41.05 -8.52 -3.04
N LEU A 399 40.14 -8.62 -2.06
CA LEU A 399 40.35 -9.43 -0.87
C LEU A 399 40.58 -10.91 -1.22
N ALA A 400 39.74 -11.50 -2.10
CA ALA A 400 39.92 -12.89 -2.53
C ALA A 400 41.30 -13.14 -3.14
N SER A 401 41.76 -12.22 -4.00
CA SER A 401 43.09 -12.29 -4.63
C SER A 401 44.22 -12.21 -3.60
N ILE A 402 44.16 -11.26 -2.66
CA ILE A 402 45.16 -11.12 -1.60
C ILE A 402 45.22 -12.38 -0.75
N PHE A 403 44.08 -12.88 -0.30
CA PHE A 403 44.05 -14.08 0.54
C PHE A 403 44.50 -15.33 -0.20
N THR A 404 44.27 -15.41 -1.51
CA THR A 404 44.82 -16.47 -2.36
C THR A 404 46.35 -16.41 -2.41
N VAL A 405 46.93 -15.21 -2.58
CA VAL A 405 48.39 -15.03 -2.56
C VAL A 405 48.98 -15.35 -1.18
N VAL A 406 48.34 -14.88 -0.10
CA VAL A 406 48.76 -15.18 1.28
C VAL A 406 48.69 -16.68 1.56
N LEU A 407 47.61 -17.35 1.12
CA LEU A 407 47.45 -18.80 1.23
C LEU A 407 48.60 -19.52 0.52
N MET A 408 48.88 -19.15 -0.72
CA MET A 408 49.95 -19.78 -1.51
C MET A 408 51.33 -19.51 -0.93
N TRP A 409 51.60 -18.30 -0.45
CA TRP A 409 52.90 -17.93 0.11
C TRP A 409 53.17 -18.67 1.43
N ILE A 410 52.25 -18.58 2.40
CA ILE A 410 52.41 -19.24 3.70
C ILE A 410 52.34 -20.77 3.53
N GLY A 411 51.41 -21.24 2.70
CA GLY A 411 51.25 -22.66 2.39
C GLY A 411 52.49 -23.26 1.72
N ALA A 412 53.09 -22.57 0.74
CA ALA A 412 54.35 -23.02 0.14
C ALA A 412 55.50 -23.06 1.16
N GLY A 413 55.54 -22.11 2.11
CA GLY A 413 56.44 -22.16 3.27
C GLY A 413 56.28 -23.49 4.03
N TYR A 414 55.05 -23.84 4.41
CA TYR A 414 54.78 -25.11 5.09
C TYR A 414 55.08 -26.36 4.26
N VAL A 415 54.96 -26.30 2.92
CA VAL A 415 55.41 -27.39 2.04
C VAL A 415 56.93 -27.52 2.05
N MET A 416 57.66 -26.41 1.97
CA MET A 416 59.14 -26.40 2.05
C MET A 416 59.64 -26.95 3.39
N ASP A 417 58.93 -26.61 4.48
CA ASP A 417 59.18 -27.14 5.83
C ASP A 417 58.72 -28.59 6.02
N ARG A 418 58.13 -29.22 4.98
CA ARG A 418 57.56 -30.58 4.98
C ARG A 418 56.43 -30.78 6.02
N ALA A 419 55.75 -29.72 6.41
CA ALA A 419 54.62 -29.77 7.33
C ALA A 419 53.31 -30.17 6.64
N ILE A 420 53.17 -29.90 5.33
CA ILE A 420 52.04 -30.30 4.48
C ILE A 420 52.53 -30.78 3.11
N THR A 421 51.73 -31.57 2.39
CA THR A 421 52.05 -32.00 1.01
C THR A 421 51.70 -30.94 -0.03
N PRO A 422 52.31 -30.97 -1.23
CA PRO A 422 51.88 -30.12 -2.35
C PRO A 422 50.41 -30.33 -2.72
N GLY A 423 49.90 -31.56 -2.65
CA GLY A 423 48.49 -31.85 -2.90
C GLY A 423 47.57 -31.27 -1.84
N GLU A 424 47.95 -31.29 -0.56
CA GLU A 424 47.20 -30.60 0.51
C GLU A 424 47.11 -29.09 0.23
N LEU A 425 48.22 -28.44 -0.15
CA LEU A 425 48.22 -27.02 -0.54
C LEU A 425 47.28 -26.74 -1.71
N PHE A 426 47.30 -27.56 -2.78
CA PHE A 426 46.38 -27.38 -3.90
C PHE A 426 44.92 -27.69 -3.53
N SER A 427 44.68 -28.54 -2.52
CA SER A 427 43.34 -28.77 -1.97
C SER A 427 42.83 -27.55 -1.22
N PHE A 428 43.69 -26.90 -0.43
CA PHE A 428 43.38 -25.60 0.17
C PHE A 428 43.06 -24.55 -0.89
N TYR A 429 43.82 -24.51 -1.98
CA TYR A 429 43.54 -23.63 -3.12
C TYR A 429 42.20 -23.94 -3.78
N ALA A 430 41.82 -25.21 -3.94
CA ALA A 430 40.50 -25.59 -4.46
C ALA A 430 39.35 -25.20 -3.49
N LEU A 431 39.60 -25.27 -2.18
CA LEU A 431 38.60 -24.96 -1.14
C LEU A 431 38.43 -23.46 -0.88
N ILE A 432 39.45 -22.63 -1.16
CA ILE A 432 39.37 -21.19 -0.90
C ILE A 432 38.21 -20.55 -1.67
N GLY A 433 37.91 -21.02 -2.88
CA GLY A 433 36.75 -20.56 -3.66
C GLY A 433 35.42 -20.89 -2.97
N TYR A 434 35.28 -22.11 -2.45
CA TYR A 434 34.10 -22.53 -1.68
C TYR A 434 33.97 -21.80 -0.33
N PHE A 435 35.06 -21.31 0.26
CA PHE A 435 35.02 -20.54 1.49
C PHE A 435 34.76 -19.05 1.25
N THR A 436 35.43 -18.44 0.27
CA THR A 436 35.38 -17.00 -0.01
C THR A 436 34.13 -16.59 -0.79
N SER A 437 33.67 -17.40 -1.74
CA SER A 437 32.51 -17.08 -2.60
C SER A 437 31.22 -16.89 -1.81
N PRO A 438 30.83 -17.79 -0.88
CA PRO A 438 29.65 -17.58 -0.04
C PRO A 438 29.73 -16.30 0.80
N VAL A 439 30.90 -16.01 1.38
CA VAL A 439 31.13 -14.80 2.19
C VAL A 439 31.01 -13.54 1.34
N ALA A 440 31.51 -13.56 0.09
CA ALA A 440 31.32 -12.47 -0.87
C ALA A 440 29.85 -12.33 -1.29
N SER A 441 29.15 -13.44 -1.52
CA SER A 441 27.73 -13.47 -1.90
C SER A 441 26.86 -12.81 -0.81
N LEU A 442 27.15 -13.02 0.47
CA LEU A 442 26.46 -12.35 1.58
C LEU A 442 26.49 -10.81 1.48
N ILE A 443 27.57 -10.24 0.95
CA ILE A 443 27.70 -8.79 0.74
C ILE A 443 26.78 -8.33 -0.40
N GLY A 444 26.75 -9.08 -1.51
CA GLY A 444 25.84 -8.82 -2.64
C GLY A 444 24.36 -8.97 -2.26
N MET A 445 24.03 -9.97 -1.44
CA MET A 445 22.69 -10.24 -0.93
C MET A 445 22.13 -9.13 -0.06
N ASN A 446 22.98 -8.33 0.58
CA ASN A 446 22.55 -7.29 1.51
C ASN A 446 21.57 -6.31 0.85
N LYS A 447 21.83 -5.91 -0.40
CA LYS A 447 20.97 -4.99 -1.15
C LYS A 447 19.57 -5.57 -1.32
N THR A 448 19.46 -6.80 -1.83
CA THR A 448 18.18 -7.49 -2.03
C THR A 448 17.44 -7.70 -0.72
N MET A 449 18.16 -8.04 0.36
CA MET A 449 17.57 -8.15 1.70
C MET A 449 16.99 -6.82 2.20
N GLN A 450 17.73 -5.70 2.08
CA GLN A 450 17.21 -4.39 2.47
C GLN A 450 15.99 -3.99 1.64
N ASN A 451 16.03 -4.21 0.32
CA ASN A 451 14.92 -3.90 -0.58
C ASN A 451 13.67 -4.70 -0.24
N ALA A 452 13.82 -5.98 0.10
CA ALA A 452 12.71 -6.81 0.54
C ALA A 452 12.18 -6.44 1.93
N LEU A 453 13.03 -6.04 2.87
CA LEU A 453 12.59 -5.56 4.18
C LEU A 453 11.76 -4.27 4.05
N ILE A 454 12.22 -3.31 3.25
CA ILE A 454 11.49 -2.06 2.98
C ILE A 454 10.17 -2.35 2.24
N ALA A 455 10.21 -3.22 1.23
CA ALA A 455 9.02 -3.64 0.50
C ALA A 455 8.01 -4.37 1.39
N ALA A 456 8.48 -5.22 2.31
CA ALA A 456 7.65 -5.91 3.28
C ALA A 456 6.99 -4.93 4.25
N ASP A 457 7.74 -3.98 4.81
CA ASP A 457 7.17 -2.93 5.65
C ASP A 457 6.03 -2.21 4.92
N ARG A 458 6.26 -1.73 3.69
CA ARG A 458 5.28 -0.99 2.87
C ARG A 458 4.05 -1.80 2.47
N LEU A 459 4.22 -3.06 2.09
CA LEU A 459 3.11 -3.93 1.67
C LEU A 459 2.26 -4.34 2.86
N PHE A 460 2.91 -4.78 3.94
CA PHE A 460 2.17 -5.29 5.08
C PHE A 460 1.51 -4.19 5.90
N GLU A 461 1.99 -2.95 5.84
CA GLU A 461 1.27 -1.79 6.37
C GLU A 461 -0.17 -1.69 5.85
N ILE A 462 -0.42 -2.05 4.59
CA ILE A 462 -1.77 -2.10 4.03
C ILE A 462 -2.48 -3.39 4.44
N MET A 463 -1.78 -4.53 4.45
CA MET A 463 -2.34 -5.83 4.85
C MET A 463 -2.84 -5.88 6.30
N ASP A 464 -2.28 -5.03 7.16
CA ASP A 464 -2.68 -4.91 8.56
C ASP A 464 -3.88 -3.98 8.77
N LEU A 465 -4.34 -3.28 7.73
CA LEU A 465 -5.48 -2.39 7.86
C LEU A 465 -6.76 -3.20 8.14
N GLU A 466 -7.60 -2.64 9.00
CA GLU A 466 -8.89 -3.24 9.28
C GLU A 466 -9.79 -3.26 8.04
N ARG A 467 -10.39 -4.42 7.82
CA ARG A 467 -11.41 -4.66 6.80
C ARG A 467 -12.74 -4.05 7.27
N GLU A 468 -13.68 -3.93 6.34
CA GLU A 468 -15.07 -3.64 6.72
C GLU A 468 -15.58 -4.72 7.69
N ALA A 469 -16.17 -4.28 8.82
CA ALA A 469 -16.64 -5.19 9.86
C ALA A 469 -17.77 -6.09 9.35
N THR A 470 -17.55 -7.40 9.42
CA THR A 470 -18.51 -8.45 9.06
C THR A 470 -19.01 -9.26 10.26
N GLU A 471 -18.26 -9.26 11.36
CA GLU A 471 -18.55 -10.10 12.54
C GLU A 471 -19.73 -9.56 13.34
N ASN A 472 -20.55 -10.46 13.91
CA ASN A 472 -21.72 -10.14 14.74
C ASN A 472 -22.77 -9.24 14.06
N LYS A 473 -23.00 -9.45 12.77
CA LYS A 473 -23.99 -8.72 11.98
C LYS A 473 -25.10 -9.62 11.47
N MET A 474 -26.32 -9.09 11.42
CA MET A 474 -27.49 -9.76 10.85
C MET A 474 -27.53 -9.58 9.32
N GLU A 475 -28.00 -10.61 8.62
CA GLU A 475 -28.33 -10.48 7.21
C GLU A 475 -29.68 -9.77 7.04
N LEU A 476 -29.73 -8.80 6.13
CA LEU A 476 -30.96 -8.07 5.82
C LEU A 476 -31.76 -8.87 4.78
N ASP A 477 -33.03 -9.13 5.09
CA ASP A 477 -33.98 -9.79 4.19
C ASP A 477 -35.13 -8.83 3.82
N LYS A 478 -35.90 -9.17 2.78
CA LYS A 478 -36.99 -8.37 2.24
C LYS A 478 -38.09 -8.10 3.27
N ASP A 479 -38.37 -9.07 4.13
CA ASP A 479 -39.39 -8.97 5.16
C ASP A 479 -39.00 -8.00 6.28
N ASN A 480 -37.69 -7.82 6.49
CA ASN A 480 -37.13 -6.93 7.50
C ASN A 480 -37.04 -5.47 7.05
N LEU A 481 -37.40 -5.17 5.81
CA LEU A 481 -37.39 -3.79 5.30
C LEU A 481 -38.56 -2.99 5.87
N GLY A 482 -38.26 -1.80 6.35
CA GLY A 482 -39.25 -0.81 6.75
C GLY A 482 -38.77 0.58 6.38
N ASP A 483 -39.32 1.58 7.06
CA ASP A 483 -38.90 2.96 6.86
C ASP A 483 -37.41 3.14 7.19
N ILE A 484 -36.73 3.95 6.39
CA ILE A 484 -35.34 4.31 6.63
C ILE A 484 -35.35 5.59 7.47
N ARG A 485 -34.77 5.54 8.67
CA ARG A 485 -34.77 6.65 9.62
C ARG A 485 -33.35 7.07 9.96
N PHE A 486 -33.05 8.34 9.75
CA PHE A 486 -31.85 9.00 10.26
C PHE A 486 -32.25 9.71 11.56
N GLU A 487 -31.58 9.39 12.66
CA GLU A 487 -31.84 9.97 13.97
C GLU A 487 -30.55 10.63 14.49
N GLN A 488 -30.54 11.97 14.48
CA GLN A 488 -29.47 12.82 15.00
C GLN A 488 -28.08 12.47 14.46
N VAL A 489 -28.00 12.21 13.15
CA VAL A 489 -26.77 11.73 12.53
C VAL A 489 -25.77 12.86 12.39
N CYS A 490 -24.58 12.66 12.98
CA CYS A 490 -23.42 13.52 12.79
C CYS A 490 -22.39 12.81 11.91
N PHE A 491 -21.90 13.51 10.89
CA PHE A 491 -20.93 12.96 9.96
C PHE A 491 -20.03 14.03 9.35
N ARG A 492 -18.79 13.64 9.11
CA ARG A 492 -17.82 14.41 8.36
C ARG A 492 -16.85 13.50 7.62
N TYR A 493 -16.29 13.99 6.52
CA TYR A 493 -15.20 13.30 5.85
C TYR A 493 -13.89 13.54 6.60
N GLY A 494 -13.35 12.46 7.18
CA GLY A 494 -12.12 12.49 7.95
C GLY A 494 -12.19 13.43 9.15
N SER A 495 -11.30 14.41 9.20
CA SER A 495 -11.20 15.42 10.27
C SER A 495 -11.53 16.84 9.80
N ARG A 496 -12.23 16.98 8.66
CA ARG A 496 -12.58 18.28 8.06
C ARG A 496 -13.90 18.83 8.61
N GLN A 497 -14.47 19.81 7.91
CA GLN A 497 -15.77 20.39 8.26
C GLN A 497 -16.87 19.32 8.30
N GLU A 498 -17.75 19.43 9.28
CA GLU A 498 -18.91 18.56 9.42
C GLU A 498 -19.88 18.77 8.27
N VAL A 499 -20.27 17.66 7.65
CA VAL A 499 -21.27 17.64 6.58
C VAL A 499 -22.67 17.55 7.19
N PHE A 500 -22.81 16.75 8.25
CA PHE A 500 -24.03 16.61 9.04
C PHE A 500 -23.70 16.87 10.51
N THR A 501 -24.42 17.80 11.13
CA THR A 501 -24.27 18.16 12.55
C THR A 501 -25.37 17.55 13.42
N ASP A 502 -26.57 17.41 12.89
CA ASP A 502 -27.74 16.82 13.54
C ASP A 502 -28.78 16.48 12.48
N PHE A 503 -28.44 15.55 11.58
CA PHE A 503 -29.31 15.20 10.47
C PHE A 503 -30.37 14.18 10.90
N SER A 504 -31.64 14.57 10.81
CA SER A 504 -32.78 13.70 11.07
C SER A 504 -33.76 13.71 9.90
N ALA A 505 -34.08 12.53 9.37
CA ALA A 505 -34.98 12.37 8.23
C ALA A 505 -35.63 10.98 8.23
N VAL A 506 -36.82 10.88 7.64
CA VAL A 506 -37.54 9.61 7.48
C VAL A 506 -37.92 9.44 6.02
N PHE A 507 -37.45 8.35 5.42
CA PHE A 507 -37.81 7.88 4.09
C PHE A 507 -38.77 6.70 4.27
N ARG A 508 -40.01 6.87 3.83
CA ARG A 508 -41.03 5.84 4.00
C ARG A 508 -40.85 4.71 3.00
N ARG A 509 -41.15 3.49 3.45
CA ARG A 509 -41.15 2.31 2.59
C ARG A 509 -42.19 2.46 1.47
N ASN A 510 -41.83 2.02 0.27
CA ASN A 510 -42.68 2.03 -0.95
C ASN A 510 -43.05 3.44 -1.46
N GLU A 511 -42.40 4.49 -0.96
CA GLU A 511 -42.56 5.86 -1.46
C GLU A 511 -41.35 6.29 -2.29
N THR A 512 -41.56 7.29 -3.15
CA THR A 512 -40.52 8.05 -3.82
C THR A 512 -40.23 9.31 -3.03
N THR A 513 -39.05 9.37 -2.43
CA THR A 513 -38.56 10.56 -1.73
C THR A 513 -37.52 11.28 -2.58
N ALA A 514 -37.76 12.55 -2.89
CA ALA A 514 -36.79 13.41 -3.56
C ALA A 514 -36.00 14.25 -2.55
N ILE A 515 -34.72 14.47 -2.85
CA ILE A 515 -33.80 15.28 -2.05
C ILE A 515 -33.31 16.43 -2.92
N VAL A 516 -33.55 17.66 -2.47
CA VAL A 516 -33.11 18.90 -3.14
C VAL A 516 -32.32 19.78 -2.20
N GLY A 517 -31.44 20.60 -2.77
CA GLY A 517 -30.65 21.54 -2.00
C GLY A 517 -29.48 22.06 -2.81
N GLU A 518 -28.84 23.10 -2.29
CA GLU A 518 -27.65 23.71 -2.90
C GLU A 518 -26.51 22.68 -3.05
N SER A 519 -25.58 22.94 -3.97
CA SER A 519 -24.36 22.14 -4.10
C SER A 519 -23.57 22.17 -2.79
N GLY A 520 -23.10 21.02 -2.32
CA GLY A 520 -22.37 20.91 -1.05
C GLY A 520 -23.25 20.69 0.20
N SER A 521 -24.58 20.64 0.07
CA SER A 521 -25.49 20.35 1.20
C SER A 521 -25.43 18.91 1.76
N GLY A 522 -24.58 18.03 1.19
CA GLY A 522 -24.40 16.66 1.68
C GLY A 522 -25.27 15.58 0.99
N LYS A 523 -26.00 15.91 -0.08
CA LYS A 523 -26.93 14.98 -0.77
C LYS A 523 -26.29 13.63 -1.16
N THR A 524 -25.21 13.64 -1.94
CA THR A 524 -24.45 12.42 -2.33
C THR A 524 -23.86 11.69 -1.11
N THR A 525 -23.57 12.42 -0.03
CA THR A 525 -23.07 11.83 1.22
C THR A 525 -24.15 11.00 1.89
N LEU A 526 -25.42 11.41 1.83
CA LEU A 526 -26.54 10.64 2.36
C LEU A 526 -26.67 9.27 1.68
N ILE A 527 -26.58 9.24 0.34
CA ILE A 527 -26.58 7.98 -0.43
C ILE A 527 -25.39 7.08 -0.02
N SER A 528 -24.23 7.68 0.23
CA SER A 528 -23.04 6.94 0.65
C SER A 528 -23.16 6.36 2.07
N LEU A 529 -23.77 7.11 3.00
CA LEU A 529 -24.04 6.64 4.36
C LEU A 529 -25.07 5.52 4.39
N LEU A 530 -26.14 5.62 3.59
CA LEU A 530 -27.17 4.59 3.50
C LEU A 530 -26.63 3.24 2.99
N GLN A 531 -25.59 3.26 2.15
CA GLN A 531 -24.88 2.07 1.68
C GLN A 531 -23.86 1.51 2.69
N SER A 532 -23.74 2.13 3.86
CA SER A 532 -22.70 1.85 4.86
C SER A 532 -21.28 1.88 4.25
N LEU A 533 -21.01 2.83 3.34
CA LEU A 533 -19.65 3.04 2.79
C LEU A 533 -18.75 3.78 3.79
N TYR A 534 -19.35 4.62 4.63
CA TYR A 534 -18.66 5.37 5.67
C TYR A 534 -19.34 5.15 7.03
N PRO A 535 -18.57 5.02 8.12
CA PRO A 535 -19.12 5.02 9.47
C PRO A 535 -19.56 6.44 9.87
N ILE A 536 -20.66 6.53 10.62
CA ILE A 536 -21.12 7.77 11.26
C ILE A 536 -20.34 8.06 12.55
N GLN A 537 -20.32 9.32 12.99
CA GLN A 537 -19.65 9.71 14.24
C GLN A 537 -20.55 9.53 15.46
N SER A 538 -21.81 9.95 15.32
CA SER A 538 -22.86 9.83 16.33
C SER A 538 -24.23 9.84 15.65
N GLY A 539 -25.26 9.52 16.43
CA GLY A 539 -26.61 9.25 15.92
C GLY A 539 -26.76 7.80 15.45
N LYS A 540 -27.89 7.52 14.81
CA LYS A 540 -28.22 6.18 14.30
C LYS A 540 -28.94 6.24 12.97
N ILE A 541 -28.71 5.23 12.15
CA ILE A 541 -29.44 5.03 10.89
C ILE A 541 -30.18 3.71 11.02
N TYR A 542 -31.49 3.73 10.88
CA TYR A 542 -32.33 2.54 10.96
C TYR A 542 -32.88 2.17 9.58
N ILE A 543 -32.96 0.87 9.31
CA ILE A 543 -33.74 0.30 8.22
C ILE A 543 -34.81 -0.57 8.87
N GLY A 544 -36.06 -0.09 8.84
CA GLY A 544 -37.15 -0.66 9.63
C GLY A 544 -36.88 -0.54 11.13
N ASN A 545 -36.67 -1.68 11.79
CA ASN A 545 -36.43 -1.77 13.24
C ASN A 545 -34.95 -1.96 13.59
N TYR A 546 -34.08 -2.12 12.60
CA TYR A 546 -32.69 -2.50 12.81
C TYR A 546 -31.74 -1.36 12.52
N ASP A 547 -30.78 -1.13 13.41
CA ASP A 547 -29.72 -0.15 13.22
C ASP A 547 -28.71 -0.66 12.19
N LEU A 548 -28.32 0.21 11.26
CA LEU A 548 -27.39 -0.05 10.17
C LEU A 548 -26.05 -0.61 10.67
N GLN A 549 -25.61 -0.25 11.88
CA GLN A 549 -24.37 -0.76 12.46
C GLN A 549 -24.38 -2.30 12.66
N TYR A 550 -25.55 -2.89 12.87
CA TYR A 550 -25.72 -4.33 13.08
C TYR A 550 -26.05 -5.08 11.79
N ILE A 551 -26.26 -4.39 10.66
CA ILE A 551 -26.60 -5.01 9.38
C ILE A 551 -25.33 -5.36 8.61
N HIS A 552 -25.28 -6.58 8.05
CA HIS A 552 -24.19 -7.02 7.19
C HIS A 552 -24.20 -6.23 5.86
N TYR A 553 -23.06 -5.62 5.50
CA TYR A 553 -23.00 -4.69 4.35
C TYR A 553 -23.31 -5.40 3.02
N ALA A 554 -22.99 -6.69 2.88
CA ALA A 554 -23.22 -7.41 1.63
C ALA A 554 -24.71 -7.64 1.37
N SER A 555 -25.48 -8.00 2.41
CA SER A 555 -26.94 -8.13 2.29
C SER A 555 -27.59 -6.78 2.03
N LEU A 556 -27.12 -5.72 2.70
CA LEU A 556 -27.58 -4.34 2.46
C LEU A 556 -27.35 -3.92 1.00
N ARG A 557 -26.11 -4.05 0.50
CA ARG A 557 -25.74 -3.65 -0.88
C ARG A 557 -26.37 -4.53 -1.96
N ASN A 558 -26.88 -5.72 -1.61
CA ASN A 558 -27.69 -6.53 -2.51
C ASN A 558 -29.15 -6.04 -2.56
N MET A 559 -29.69 -5.49 -1.46
CA MET A 559 -31.04 -4.91 -1.41
C MET A 559 -31.10 -3.49 -2.00
N VAL A 560 -29.95 -2.82 -2.13
CA VAL A 560 -29.85 -1.44 -2.61
C VAL A 560 -29.27 -1.40 -4.02
N GLY A 561 -30.00 -0.82 -4.97
CA GLY A 561 -29.49 -0.46 -6.29
C GLY A 561 -29.09 1.00 -6.32
N VAL A 562 -27.99 1.33 -7.00
CA VAL A 562 -27.46 2.70 -7.02
C VAL A 562 -27.14 3.13 -8.44
N ILE A 563 -27.58 4.33 -8.79
CA ILE A 563 -27.22 5.04 -10.00
C ILE A 563 -26.38 6.26 -9.58
N PRO A 564 -25.04 6.20 -9.66
CA PRO A 564 -24.18 7.26 -9.19
C PRO A 564 -24.13 8.44 -10.16
N GLN A 565 -23.73 9.62 -9.67
CA GLN A 565 -23.55 10.82 -10.48
C GLN A 565 -22.46 10.64 -11.55
N GLN A 566 -21.32 10.04 -11.18
CA GLN A 566 -20.24 9.71 -12.10
C GLN A 566 -20.36 8.27 -12.58
N LEU A 567 -20.59 8.11 -13.88
CA LEU A 567 -20.87 6.83 -14.51
C LEU A 567 -19.61 6.24 -15.13
N ASN A 568 -19.05 5.22 -14.47
CA ASN A 568 -17.95 4.44 -15.01
C ASN A 568 -18.44 3.06 -15.44
N LEU A 569 -18.11 2.69 -16.68
CA LEU A 569 -18.34 1.35 -17.23
C LEU A 569 -17.03 0.56 -17.18
N PHE A 570 -17.14 -0.73 -16.91
CA PHE A 570 -16.00 -1.64 -16.93
C PHE A 570 -15.68 -2.03 -18.37
N SER A 571 -14.41 -2.31 -18.64
CA SER A 571 -14.00 -2.92 -19.91
C SER A 571 -14.69 -4.28 -20.04
N GLY A 572 -15.42 -4.48 -21.12
CA GLY A 572 -16.27 -5.64 -21.37
C GLY A 572 -17.35 -5.30 -22.39
N ASN A 573 -18.29 -6.22 -22.60
CA ASN A 573 -19.45 -5.97 -23.46
C ASN A 573 -20.63 -5.32 -22.71
N ILE A 574 -21.74 -5.06 -23.41
CA ILE A 574 -22.92 -4.39 -22.84
C ILE A 574 -23.63 -5.29 -21.83
N ILE A 575 -23.74 -6.59 -22.11
CA ILE A 575 -24.39 -7.57 -21.23
C ILE A 575 -23.63 -7.65 -19.90
N GLU A 576 -22.30 -7.78 -19.95
CA GLU A 576 -21.41 -7.83 -18.79
C GLU A 576 -21.50 -6.55 -17.95
N ASN A 577 -21.68 -5.40 -18.60
CA ASN A 577 -21.85 -4.13 -17.91
C ASN A 577 -23.22 -3.97 -17.24
N ILE A 578 -24.28 -4.57 -17.78
CA ILE A 578 -25.62 -4.56 -17.16
C ILE A 578 -25.69 -5.61 -16.04
N ALA A 579 -25.32 -6.86 -16.32
CA ALA A 579 -25.30 -7.97 -15.38
C ALA A 579 -23.98 -8.05 -14.59
N LEU A 580 -23.55 -6.91 -14.05
CA LEU A 580 -22.24 -6.79 -13.42
C LEU A 580 -22.10 -7.70 -12.18
N GLY A 581 -21.09 -8.57 -12.22
CA GLY A 581 -20.79 -9.52 -11.14
C GLY A 581 -21.56 -10.83 -11.21
N ASP A 582 -22.43 -11.00 -12.21
CA ASP A 582 -23.13 -12.26 -12.47
C ASP A 582 -22.30 -13.13 -13.44
N THR A 583 -22.05 -14.38 -13.06
CA THR A 583 -21.27 -15.31 -13.89
C THR A 583 -22.13 -15.91 -15.02
N PHE A 584 -23.45 -15.98 -14.81
CA PHE A 584 -24.40 -16.51 -15.77
C PHE A 584 -25.59 -15.55 -15.91
N PRO A 585 -25.41 -14.45 -16.68
CA PRO A 585 -26.44 -13.42 -16.83
C PRO A 585 -27.78 -13.97 -17.31
N ASN A 586 -28.87 -13.51 -16.70
CA ASN A 586 -30.22 -13.72 -17.20
C ASN A 586 -30.45 -12.82 -18.43
N ILE A 587 -30.19 -13.38 -19.61
CA ILE A 587 -30.29 -12.67 -20.89
C ILE A 587 -31.70 -12.11 -21.13
N GLN A 588 -32.76 -12.85 -20.74
CA GLN A 588 -34.13 -12.36 -20.90
C GLN A 588 -34.33 -11.05 -20.13
N ARG A 589 -33.90 -11.02 -18.86
CA ARG A 589 -34.00 -9.81 -18.02
C ARG A 589 -33.21 -8.64 -18.59
N VAL A 590 -32.03 -8.91 -19.18
CA VAL A 590 -31.21 -7.88 -19.84
C VAL A 590 -31.96 -7.30 -21.05
N ILE A 591 -32.51 -8.15 -21.92
CA ILE A 591 -33.25 -7.71 -23.11
C ILE A 591 -34.48 -6.89 -22.73
N ASP A 592 -35.25 -7.35 -21.73
CA ASP A 592 -36.45 -6.65 -21.26
C ASP A 592 -36.11 -5.24 -20.75
N LEU A 593 -35.06 -5.12 -19.93
CA LEU A 593 -34.59 -3.81 -19.44
C LEU A 593 -34.07 -2.93 -20.56
N CYS A 594 -33.37 -3.51 -21.54
CA CYS A 594 -32.89 -2.76 -22.69
C CYS A 594 -34.03 -2.24 -23.57
N GLY A 595 -35.12 -2.99 -23.71
CA GLY A 595 -36.34 -2.53 -24.37
C GLY A 595 -37.01 -1.39 -23.59
N GLN A 596 -37.19 -1.55 -22.28
CA GLN A 596 -37.82 -0.54 -21.42
C GLN A 596 -37.07 0.81 -21.41
N LEU A 597 -35.74 0.76 -21.45
CA LEU A 597 -34.87 1.95 -21.38
C LEU A 597 -34.45 2.48 -22.77
N GLY A 598 -34.95 1.90 -23.86
CA GLY A 598 -34.57 2.30 -25.23
C GLY A 598 -33.10 2.05 -25.58
N ILE A 599 -32.45 1.11 -24.90
CA ILE A 599 -31.06 0.74 -25.14
C ILE A 599 -30.91 -0.04 -26.45
N THR A 600 -31.89 -0.89 -26.75
CA THR A 600 -31.88 -1.77 -27.94
C THR A 600 -31.64 -0.98 -29.24
N GLU A 601 -32.25 0.19 -29.40
CA GLU A 601 -32.14 1.02 -30.61
C GLU A 601 -30.72 1.45 -30.97
N PHE A 602 -29.87 1.75 -29.98
CA PHE A 602 -28.49 2.12 -30.24
C PHE A 602 -27.56 0.91 -30.27
N VAL A 603 -27.92 -0.16 -29.55
CA VAL A 603 -27.17 -1.41 -29.55
C VAL A 603 -27.26 -2.11 -30.90
N GLU A 604 -28.44 -2.12 -31.54
CA GLU A 604 -28.64 -2.68 -32.89
C GLU A 604 -27.81 -1.96 -33.97
N LYS A 605 -27.46 -0.70 -33.75
CA LYS A 605 -26.60 0.08 -34.65
C LYS A 605 -25.11 -0.22 -34.45
N MET A 606 -24.73 -0.98 -33.43
CA MET A 606 -23.35 -1.35 -33.16
C MET A 606 -22.94 -2.60 -33.93
N PRO A 607 -21.65 -2.74 -34.32
CA PRO A 607 -21.19 -3.83 -35.17
C PRO A 607 -21.50 -5.24 -34.64
N ASN A 608 -21.46 -5.42 -33.31
CA ASN A 608 -21.67 -6.72 -32.66
C ASN A 608 -22.89 -6.73 -31.72
N GLY A 609 -23.82 -5.78 -31.89
CA GLY A 609 -24.99 -5.68 -31.03
C GLY A 609 -24.59 -5.65 -29.55
N PHE A 610 -25.22 -6.51 -28.76
CA PHE A 610 -24.97 -6.64 -27.31
C PHE A 610 -23.55 -7.10 -26.94
N ASN A 611 -22.86 -7.79 -27.86
CA ASN A 611 -21.49 -8.26 -27.67
C ASN A 611 -20.44 -7.19 -28.01
N THR A 612 -20.86 -5.97 -28.37
CA THR A 612 -19.96 -4.86 -28.64
C THR A 612 -19.15 -4.52 -27.39
N GLN A 613 -17.83 -4.50 -27.53
CA GLN A 613 -16.89 -4.14 -26.48
C GLN A 613 -16.91 -2.62 -26.29
N VAL A 614 -17.20 -2.16 -25.07
CA VAL A 614 -17.42 -0.73 -24.78
C VAL A 614 -16.11 0.02 -24.49
N GLY A 615 -15.02 -0.72 -24.23
CA GLY A 615 -13.71 -0.20 -23.86
C GLY A 615 -13.65 0.39 -22.44
N GLU A 616 -12.46 0.87 -22.03
CA GLU A 616 -12.26 1.48 -20.72
C GLU A 616 -13.17 2.69 -20.51
N ASN A 617 -13.84 2.76 -19.35
CA ASN A 617 -14.80 3.80 -18.99
C ASN A 617 -15.90 4.04 -20.04
N GLY A 618 -16.17 3.05 -20.90
CA GLY A 618 -17.16 3.15 -21.97
C GLY A 618 -16.82 4.21 -23.01
N ALA A 619 -15.55 4.37 -23.41
CA ALA A 619 -15.10 5.41 -24.33
C ALA A 619 -15.92 5.52 -25.64
N MET A 620 -16.55 4.42 -26.08
CA MET A 620 -17.33 4.37 -27.32
C MET A 620 -18.79 4.86 -27.18
N LEU A 621 -19.24 5.19 -25.97
CA LEU A 621 -20.62 5.58 -25.69
C LEU A 621 -20.77 7.06 -25.35
N SER A 622 -21.91 7.64 -25.74
CA SER A 622 -22.32 8.97 -25.30
C SER A 622 -22.70 8.97 -23.81
N GLY A 623 -22.72 10.16 -23.18
CA GLY A 623 -23.10 10.31 -21.77
C GLY A 623 -24.49 9.71 -21.46
N GLY A 624 -25.49 10.02 -22.29
CA GLY A 624 -26.84 9.46 -22.13
C GLY A 624 -26.93 7.95 -22.35
N GLN A 625 -26.11 7.38 -23.23
CA GLN A 625 -26.03 5.91 -23.39
C GLN A 625 -25.43 5.24 -22.14
N LYS A 626 -24.35 5.80 -21.59
CA LYS A 626 -23.76 5.31 -20.33
C LYS A 626 -24.77 5.35 -19.18
N GLN A 627 -25.56 6.43 -19.12
CA GLN A 627 -26.59 6.62 -18.10
C GLN A 627 -27.68 5.57 -18.18
N ARG A 628 -28.20 5.30 -19.38
CA ARG A 628 -29.19 4.22 -19.57
C ARG A 628 -28.64 2.84 -19.21
N ILE A 629 -27.40 2.52 -19.57
CA ILE A 629 -26.76 1.25 -19.17
C ILE A 629 -26.58 1.18 -17.65
N ALA A 630 -26.22 2.27 -16.98
CA ALA A 630 -26.11 2.30 -15.52
C ALA A 630 -27.46 2.15 -14.82
N ILE A 631 -28.53 2.72 -15.37
CA ILE A 631 -29.90 2.50 -14.89
C ILE A 631 -30.29 1.03 -15.08
N ALA A 632 -30.03 0.45 -16.25
CA ALA A 632 -30.27 -0.97 -16.50
C ALA A 632 -29.48 -1.85 -15.50
N ARG A 633 -28.22 -1.52 -15.23
CA ARG A 633 -27.38 -2.20 -14.23
C ARG A 633 -28.02 -2.18 -12.83
N ALA A 634 -28.54 -1.03 -12.40
CA ALA A 634 -29.18 -0.90 -11.10
C ALA A 634 -30.49 -1.71 -11.02
N LEU A 635 -31.29 -1.70 -12.09
CA LEU A 635 -32.59 -2.41 -12.15
C LEU A 635 -32.46 -3.92 -12.40
N TYR A 636 -31.34 -4.38 -12.96
CA TYR A 636 -31.07 -5.81 -13.23
C TYR A 636 -31.11 -6.64 -11.94
N LYS A 637 -30.53 -6.13 -10.85
CA LYS A 637 -30.53 -6.80 -9.55
C LYS A 637 -31.90 -6.86 -8.86
N ASN A 638 -32.90 -6.15 -9.38
CA ASN A 638 -34.22 -6.00 -8.78
C ASN A 638 -34.16 -5.63 -7.27
N PRO A 639 -33.51 -4.51 -6.93
CA PRO A 639 -33.32 -4.10 -5.53
C PRO A 639 -34.67 -3.78 -4.85
N GLU A 640 -34.67 -3.64 -3.53
CA GLU A 640 -35.84 -3.16 -2.77
C GLU A 640 -35.79 -1.64 -2.53
N ILE A 641 -34.58 -1.08 -2.54
CA ILE A 641 -34.30 0.35 -2.42
C ILE A 641 -33.49 0.78 -3.64
N LEU A 642 -33.97 1.78 -4.38
CA LEU A 642 -33.24 2.38 -5.50
C LEU A 642 -32.77 3.79 -5.13
N LEU A 643 -31.45 4.01 -5.20
CA LEU A 643 -30.81 5.30 -4.94
C LEU A 643 -30.35 5.92 -6.27
N MET A 644 -30.76 7.14 -6.54
CA MET A 644 -30.46 7.86 -7.78
C MET A 644 -29.77 9.17 -7.47
N ASP A 645 -28.54 9.36 -7.94
CA ASP A 645 -27.80 10.62 -7.82
C ASP A 645 -27.67 11.30 -9.18
N GLU A 646 -28.49 12.31 -9.43
CA GLU A 646 -28.55 13.06 -10.71
C GLU A 646 -28.70 12.17 -11.97
N ALA A 647 -29.46 11.09 -11.84
CA ALA A 647 -29.56 10.02 -12.83
C ALA A 647 -30.22 10.40 -14.18
N THR A 648 -30.67 11.64 -14.40
CA THR A 648 -31.23 12.09 -15.68
C THR A 648 -30.52 13.31 -16.28
N SER A 649 -29.40 13.76 -15.71
CA SER A 649 -28.72 15.01 -16.11
C SER A 649 -28.17 15.03 -17.54
N ALA A 650 -27.79 13.88 -18.10
CA ALA A 650 -27.19 13.75 -19.43
C ALA A 650 -28.15 13.08 -20.46
N LEU A 651 -29.43 12.95 -20.13
CA LEU A 651 -30.46 12.43 -21.02
C LEU A 651 -31.13 13.54 -21.81
N ASP A 652 -31.45 13.24 -23.06
CA ASP A 652 -32.41 13.99 -23.87
C ASP A 652 -33.85 13.74 -23.38
N THR A 653 -34.78 14.62 -23.76
CA THR A 653 -36.16 14.59 -23.29
C THR A 653 -36.88 13.27 -23.57
N GLN A 654 -36.63 12.64 -24.73
CA GLN A 654 -37.28 11.37 -25.08
C GLN A 654 -36.73 10.23 -24.23
N SER A 655 -35.41 10.12 -24.09
CA SER A 655 -34.78 9.12 -23.21
C SER A 655 -35.19 9.32 -21.74
N GLU A 656 -35.32 10.57 -21.29
CA GLU A 656 -35.75 10.90 -19.92
C GLU A 656 -37.17 10.40 -19.62
N GLN A 657 -38.11 10.52 -20.55
CA GLN A 657 -39.47 9.98 -20.40
C GLN A 657 -39.48 8.45 -20.26
N LEU A 658 -38.69 7.74 -21.08
CA LEU A 658 -38.56 6.28 -20.99
C LEU A 658 -38.01 5.85 -19.63
N VAL A 659 -36.98 6.55 -19.15
CA VAL A 659 -36.39 6.29 -17.82
C VAL A 659 -37.40 6.57 -16.72
N GLN A 660 -38.09 7.72 -16.75
CA GLN A 660 -39.12 8.03 -15.74
C GLN A 660 -40.22 6.99 -15.70
N LYS A 661 -40.69 6.52 -16.86
CA LYS A 661 -41.67 5.44 -16.94
C LYS A 661 -41.14 4.14 -16.30
N ALA A 662 -39.92 3.74 -16.63
CA ALA A 662 -39.30 2.55 -16.04
C ALA A 662 -39.16 2.66 -14.51
N ILE A 663 -38.85 3.85 -13.98
CA ILE A 663 -38.78 4.09 -12.53
C ILE A 663 -40.16 4.08 -11.88
N GLN A 664 -41.19 4.62 -12.54
CA GLN A 664 -42.57 4.55 -12.06
C GLN A 664 -43.09 3.10 -12.04
N ASP A 665 -42.82 2.32 -13.08
CA ASP A 665 -43.14 0.88 -13.16
C ASP A 665 -42.38 0.08 -12.10
N PHE A 666 -41.17 0.51 -11.74
CA PHE A 666 -40.41 -0.07 -10.64
C PHE A 666 -41.02 0.28 -9.28
N LYS A 667 -41.42 1.54 -9.07
CA LYS A 667 -42.11 2.00 -7.86
C LYS A 667 -43.43 1.26 -7.63
N SER A 668 -44.22 1.05 -8.69
CA SER A 668 -45.54 0.40 -8.61
C SER A 668 -45.49 -1.05 -8.10
N GLN A 669 -44.31 -1.68 -8.13
CA GLN A 669 -44.05 -3.00 -7.55
C GLN A 669 -43.82 -2.96 -6.03
N GLY A 670 -44.10 -1.83 -5.37
CA GLY A 670 -43.86 -1.66 -3.92
C GLY A 670 -42.38 -1.50 -3.58
N LYS A 671 -41.65 -0.71 -4.38
CA LYS A 671 -40.22 -0.45 -4.20
C LYS A 671 -39.98 0.94 -3.63
N THR A 672 -38.95 1.09 -2.81
CA THR A 672 -38.59 2.39 -2.23
C THR A 672 -37.61 3.10 -3.17
N VAL A 673 -37.86 4.37 -3.48
CA VAL A 673 -37.04 5.13 -4.43
C VAL A 673 -36.58 6.43 -3.79
N ILE A 674 -35.26 6.67 -3.75
CA ILE A 674 -34.66 7.89 -3.22
C ILE A 674 -33.90 8.58 -4.35
N VAL A 675 -34.32 9.80 -4.70
CA VAL A 675 -33.78 10.55 -5.84
C VAL A 675 -33.15 11.85 -5.36
N ILE A 676 -31.90 12.08 -5.70
CA ILE A 676 -31.27 13.39 -5.66
C ILE A 676 -31.39 13.98 -7.07
N ALA A 677 -32.05 15.11 -7.20
CA ALA A 677 -32.15 15.81 -8.47
C ALA A 677 -31.70 17.25 -8.36
N HIS A 678 -31.01 17.70 -9.40
CA HIS A 678 -30.75 19.11 -9.65
C HIS A 678 -31.79 19.75 -10.57
N ARG A 679 -32.53 18.95 -11.37
CA ARG A 679 -33.68 19.43 -12.15
C ARG A 679 -34.94 19.25 -11.33
N LEU A 680 -35.59 20.35 -10.96
CA LEU A 680 -36.78 20.25 -10.10
C LEU A 680 -37.98 19.63 -10.83
N SER A 681 -38.04 19.71 -12.15
CA SER A 681 -39.09 19.09 -12.97
C SER A 681 -39.17 17.57 -12.82
N THR A 682 -38.06 16.89 -12.54
CA THR A 682 -38.01 15.42 -12.43
C THR A 682 -38.51 14.90 -11.09
N ILE A 683 -38.58 15.75 -10.09
CA ILE A 683 -38.98 15.42 -8.71
C ILE A 683 -40.32 16.00 -8.30
N ALA A 684 -40.96 16.80 -9.16
CA ALA A 684 -42.28 17.36 -8.89
C ALA A 684 -43.32 16.25 -8.62
N ASN A 685 -43.10 15.06 -9.19
CA ASN A 685 -43.96 13.88 -9.01
C ASN A 685 -43.55 12.98 -7.82
N ALA A 686 -42.61 13.40 -6.97
CA ALA A 686 -42.22 12.64 -5.78
C ALA A 686 -43.30 12.74 -4.69
N ASP A 687 -43.52 11.66 -3.94
CA ASP A 687 -44.51 11.64 -2.86
C ASP A 687 -44.08 12.56 -1.71
N THR A 688 -42.78 12.56 -1.41
CA THR A 688 -42.16 13.42 -0.41
C THR A 688 -40.93 14.11 -1.00
N ILE A 689 -40.80 15.42 -0.78
CA ILE A 689 -39.61 16.21 -1.12
C ILE A 689 -38.97 16.68 0.19
N LEU A 690 -37.66 16.45 0.32
CA LEU A 690 -36.83 16.93 1.41
C LEU A 690 -35.89 18.01 0.90
N VAL A 691 -36.03 19.22 1.45
CA VAL A 691 -35.16 20.36 1.13
C VAL A 691 -34.03 20.41 2.15
N MET A 692 -32.80 20.30 1.66
CA MET A 692 -31.58 20.33 2.45
C MET A 692 -30.86 21.66 2.30
N HIS A 693 -30.41 22.19 3.42
CA HIS A 693 -29.53 23.35 3.47
C HIS A 693 -28.52 23.18 4.62
N GLU A 694 -27.24 23.40 4.33
CA GLU A 694 -26.13 23.30 5.30
C GLU A 694 -26.16 21.99 6.14
N GLY A 695 -26.47 20.86 5.50
CA GLY A 695 -26.48 19.56 6.18
C GLY A 695 -27.72 19.29 7.05
N LYS A 696 -28.77 20.11 6.96
CA LYS A 696 -30.03 19.92 7.69
C LYS A 696 -31.22 19.89 6.75
N VAL A 697 -32.28 19.18 7.13
CA VAL A 697 -33.58 19.24 6.44
C VAL A 697 -34.29 20.49 6.94
N VAL A 698 -34.54 21.45 6.04
CA VAL A 698 -35.23 22.70 6.37
C VAL A 698 -36.73 22.65 6.06
N GLU A 699 -37.11 21.92 5.00
CA GLU A 699 -38.50 21.77 4.58
C GLU A 699 -38.79 20.33 4.16
N LYS A 700 -40.03 19.91 4.39
CA LYS A 700 -40.58 18.61 4.02
C LYS A 700 -42.04 18.78 3.60
N GLY A 701 -42.42 18.12 2.51
CA GLY A 701 -43.79 18.09 1.99
C GLY A 701 -43.84 17.56 0.57
N ASN A 702 -45.01 17.52 -0.05
CA ASN A 702 -45.11 17.30 -1.49
C ASN A 702 -44.85 18.61 -2.27
N HIS A 703 -44.78 18.53 -3.60
CA HIS A 703 -44.49 19.68 -4.46
C HIS A 703 -45.45 20.87 -4.24
N PHE A 704 -46.76 20.61 -4.19
CA PHE A 704 -47.78 21.64 -4.05
C PHE A 704 -47.70 22.32 -2.67
N GLU A 705 -47.56 21.54 -1.60
CA GLU A 705 -47.41 22.03 -0.23
C GLU A 705 -46.17 22.93 -0.07
N LEU A 706 -45.06 22.57 -0.72
CA LEU A 706 -43.81 23.33 -0.62
C LEU A 706 -43.82 24.61 -1.46
N ILE A 707 -44.55 24.64 -2.59
CA ILE A 707 -44.76 25.88 -3.36
C ILE A 707 -45.66 26.84 -2.59
N GLU A 708 -46.75 26.36 -2.00
CA GLU A 708 -47.68 27.21 -1.23
C GLU A 708 -47.03 27.84 0.01
N LYS A 709 -46.06 27.14 0.62
CA LYS A 709 -45.28 27.66 1.76
C LYS A 709 -44.35 28.82 1.40
N ASP A 710 -44.15 29.11 0.12
CA ASP A 710 -43.23 30.14 -0.41
C ASP A 710 -41.84 30.12 0.25
N GLY A 711 -41.36 28.91 0.52
CA GLY A 711 -40.11 28.67 1.23
C GLY A 711 -38.89 28.64 0.31
N LYS A 712 -37.81 28.03 0.82
CA LYS A 712 -36.57 27.78 0.09
C LYS A 712 -36.81 26.87 -1.12
N TYR A 713 -37.78 25.95 -1.07
CA TYR A 713 -38.19 25.18 -2.25
C TYR A 713 -38.75 26.07 -3.37
N ALA A 714 -39.70 26.96 -3.06
CA ALA A 714 -40.31 27.86 -4.02
C ALA A 714 -39.28 28.82 -4.65
N ALA A 715 -38.32 29.29 -3.84
CA ALA A 715 -37.19 30.08 -4.31
C ALA A 715 -36.25 29.30 -5.26
N LEU A 716 -36.04 28.00 -5.02
CA LEU A 716 -35.29 27.13 -5.94
C LEU A 716 -36.08 26.87 -7.23
N TRP A 717 -37.39 26.66 -7.11
CA TRP A 717 -38.30 26.41 -8.23
C TRP A 717 -38.34 27.60 -9.20
N SER A 718 -38.64 28.79 -8.68
CA SER A 718 -38.69 30.03 -9.46
C SER A 718 -37.40 30.29 -10.24
N LYS A 719 -36.23 30.07 -9.63
CA LYS A 719 -34.93 30.23 -10.29
C LYS A 719 -34.70 29.27 -11.46
N GLN A 720 -35.27 28.06 -11.42
CA GLN A 720 -35.15 27.09 -12.51
C GLN A 720 -36.24 27.23 -13.57
N SER A 721 -37.43 27.75 -13.20
CA SER A 721 -38.52 28.01 -14.15
C SER A 721 -38.34 29.30 -14.96
N LEU A 722 -37.40 30.16 -14.58
CA LEU A 722 -37.05 31.41 -15.28
C LEU A 722 -36.04 31.22 -16.42
N VAL A 723 -35.64 29.98 -16.73
CA VAL A 723 -34.71 29.61 -17.81
C VAL A 723 -35.46 29.01 -18.99
#